data_AF-A0A953RCM2-F1
#
_entry.id   AF-A0A953RCM2-F1
#
_cell.length_a   1.000
_cell.length_b   1.000
_cell.length_c   1.000
_cell.angle_alpha   90.00
_cell.angle_beta   90.00
_cell.angle_gamma   90.00
#
_symmetry.space_group_name_H-M   'P 1'
#
loop_
_entity.id
_entity.type
_entity.pdbx_description
1 polymer ?
#
loop_
_entity_poly.entity_id
_entity_poly.type
_entity_poly.pdbx_seq_one_letter_code
_entity_poly.pdbx_strand_id
1 'polypeptide(L)'
;MAQNASDRGAAPETLEPANNIPRGAVLCLAAVLALVPLAFAPGMSLYYDVTPKVLTLCCGAAFLAFFALNSIRALSATSSGRRILWLMALAVASLLLSTVWSTSPAASVSGTNWRRFGLVTEVALAIFFLVAVAVLSRSRAAGQALLRVVAVTAVFCCLYGVLQYFELDPFIQRQIYSAGQFGQPILRPPSTLGSGPGFGNYGLMVVFLCLALWREEVGGWRYVAGGVTVLGAIAVIVSGTRAPLLGLAAGIGFLAARRIRSIRPPALIVILTAAGCLIAFYLSPAGQYLRNRATQAVGDWRGGTRTWLWRDSLRMFGRRPLIGYGLDRFGGEFPRFESAGLANAYPDHYNESPHNVLLDTLLAQGILGLASLVGLLALALWNGWRHRNCRGPHEIVFAGLASSLIAHQFFVLEATTAVYLYYGIAFLLADPSAVGPVSRKRETAIERICQAWAAGLLLVFALEMAVADRHFERARQDLDAGRVAASLANYEKARRWAPPGFNSSLWYSRALLATAQRRNEVQVLIPEISRSAWDGYRSAEDRHNACYHLAMLYGSQGEPNRALAILRECVALAPRWYVLYWSAAVTLQSLGDPAHAEQMAVQAVEFSGKHRPEMTQLLNSVRSQTPGPGSRTEPATSPGIPVIAQGGIAEPWTYTKGISPGTWVSIYGFHLAPVTQNWSPLQDSPLPTTLAGVTVLFDGAAAPISYVSPAMVNVLVPAQTGEGRVWVTVASEGVRSAPYPIDSTRYLPAIYCNAAAGGLPARFYVTAVDPLTGDYLGTASVDKRVKRTVRPGDTIDLFAIGLGPTEPPFSTDTLLNKTLRVATDFKVLLGSVSISPAFAAWVGPGLYQVRIQVPLTVSGGDQPVALDFGRARSASGVYLTIQP
;
A
#
# COMPACT_ATOMS: atom_id res chain seq x y z
N MET A 1 -70.34 -46.85 42.61
CA MET A 1 -71.19 -45.67 42.87
C MET A 1 -70.30 -44.46 42.66
N ALA A 2 -70.29 -43.83 41.46
CA ALA A 2 -71.32 -42.89 40.94
C ALA A 2 -71.38 -41.67 41.86
N GLN A 3 -71.08 -40.43 41.46
CA GLN A 3 -71.55 -39.56 40.36
C GLN A 3 -70.63 -38.31 40.34
N ASN A 4 -70.48 -37.41 39.37
CA ASN A 4 -70.82 -37.22 37.94
C ASN A 4 -70.03 -35.95 37.52
N ALA A 5 -69.42 -35.93 36.33
CA ALA A 5 -69.67 -35.03 35.18
C ALA A 5 -69.71 -33.51 35.52
N SER A 6 -68.97 -32.61 34.87
CA SER A 6 -68.73 -32.46 33.43
C SER A 6 -67.73 -31.33 33.19
N ASP A 7 -66.72 -31.54 32.33
CA ASP A 7 -66.48 -30.61 31.22
C ASP A 7 -65.48 -31.20 30.23
N ARG A 8 -66.02 -31.55 29.06
CA ARG A 8 -65.26 -31.94 27.88
C ARG A 8 -64.98 -30.67 27.06
N GLY A 9 -63.75 -30.56 26.61
CA GLY A 9 -63.49 -30.04 25.26
C GLY A 9 -63.38 -28.54 25.11
N ALA A 10 -62.27 -27.97 25.59
CA ALA A 10 -61.56 -26.98 24.81
C ALA A 10 -60.19 -27.58 24.50
N ALA A 11 -60.01 -28.01 23.25
CA ALA A 11 -58.68 -28.27 22.72
C ALA A 11 -57.81 -27.04 23.03
N PRO A 12 -56.53 -27.19 23.46
CA PRO A 12 -55.65 -26.04 23.47
C PRO A 12 -55.65 -25.49 22.05
N GLU A 13 -56.15 -24.27 21.89
CA GLU A 13 -55.98 -23.47 20.69
C GLU A 13 -54.56 -23.72 20.20
N THR A 14 -54.47 -24.34 19.04
CA THR A 14 -53.25 -24.55 18.31
C THR A 14 -52.53 -23.21 18.28
N LEU A 15 -51.44 -23.10 19.05
CA LEU A 15 -50.50 -21.98 19.00
C LEU A 15 -50.17 -21.72 17.53
N GLU A 16 -50.79 -20.69 16.96
CA GLU A 16 -50.59 -20.32 15.56
C GLU A 16 -49.09 -20.06 15.30
N PRO A 17 -48.53 -20.65 14.23
CA PRO A 17 -47.11 -20.51 13.92
C PRO A 17 -46.88 -19.24 13.10
N ALA A 18 -46.48 -18.13 13.72
CA ALA A 18 -45.94 -16.99 12.96
C ALA A 18 -45.12 -16.01 13.82
N ASN A 19 -43.92 -16.42 14.24
CA ASN A 19 -42.79 -15.49 14.37
C ASN A 19 -42.48 -14.94 12.97
N ASN A 20 -43.26 -13.95 12.52
CA ASN A 20 -43.22 -13.45 11.15
C ASN A 20 -41.95 -12.60 10.93
N ILE A 21 -40.83 -13.29 10.76
CA ILE A 21 -39.57 -12.67 10.36
C ILE A 21 -39.67 -12.41 8.86
N PRO A 22 -39.43 -11.16 8.42
CA PRO A 22 -39.49 -10.86 6.99
C PRO A 22 -38.41 -11.67 6.26
N ARG A 23 -38.83 -12.70 5.51
CA ARG A 23 -37.93 -13.57 4.73
C ARG A 23 -37.03 -12.74 3.81
N GLY A 24 -37.57 -11.66 3.24
CA GLY A 24 -36.83 -10.70 2.43
C GLY A 24 -35.63 -10.09 3.17
N ALA A 25 -35.78 -9.71 4.44
CA ALA A 25 -34.68 -9.15 5.22
C ALA A 25 -33.57 -10.18 5.46
N VAL A 26 -33.92 -11.44 5.78
CA VAL A 26 -32.94 -12.51 5.97
C VAL A 26 -32.18 -12.80 4.66
N LEU A 27 -32.90 -12.89 3.54
CA LEU A 27 -32.29 -13.11 2.22
C LEU A 27 -31.37 -11.95 1.82
N CYS A 28 -31.75 -10.71 2.10
CA CYS A 28 -30.92 -9.56 1.79
C CYS A 28 -29.69 -9.46 2.71
N LEU A 29 -29.81 -9.77 4.02
CA LEU A 29 -28.66 -9.87 4.91
C LEU A 29 -27.69 -10.97 4.45
N ALA A 30 -28.21 -12.11 4.02
CA ALA A 30 -27.43 -13.18 3.40
C ALA A 30 -26.72 -12.70 2.13
N ALA A 31 -27.44 -12.00 1.25
CA ALA A 31 -26.88 -11.44 0.03
C ALA A 31 -25.76 -10.43 0.32
N VAL A 32 -25.92 -9.54 1.32
CA VAL A 32 -24.85 -8.61 1.72
C VAL A 32 -23.63 -9.36 2.27
N LEU A 33 -23.82 -10.33 3.16
CA LEU A 33 -22.72 -11.13 3.73
C LEU A 33 -21.98 -11.96 2.67
N ALA A 34 -22.66 -12.39 1.61
CA ALA A 34 -22.08 -13.14 0.50
C ALA A 34 -21.43 -12.24 -0.55
N LEU A 35 -22.18 -11.28 -1.08
CA LEU A 35 -21.78 -10.52 -2.25
C LEU A 35 -20.76 -9.43 -1.93
N VAL A 36 -20.76 -8.81 -0.75
CA VAL A 36 -19.76 -7.77 -0.41
C VAL A 36 -18.32 -8.31 -0.48
N PRO A 37 -17.96 -9.44 0.14
CA PRO A 37 -16.61 -10.00 0.00
C PRO A 37 -16.34 -10.58 -1.40
N LEU A 38 -17.35 -11.06 -2.13
CA LEU A 38 -17.18 -11.65 -3.48
C LEU A 38 -17.14 -10.61 -4.60
N ALA A 39 -17.69 -9.41 -4.39
CA ALA A 39 -17.78 -8.37 -5.40
C ALA A 39 -16.39 -7.90 -5.82
N PHE A 40 -16.02 -8.26 -7.05
CA PHE A 40 -14.69 -8.10 -7.62
C PHE A 40 -14.84 -8.00 -9.14
N ALA A 41 -14.31 -6.93 -9.75
CA ALA A 41 -14.64 -6.56 -11.14
C ALA A 41 -13.42 -6.09 -11.97
N PRO A 42 -12.33 -6.88 -12.05
CA PRO A 42 -11.14 -6.51 -12.81
C PRO A 42 -11.47 -6.30 -14.29
N GLY A 43 -10.95 -5.23 -14.88
CA GLY A 43 -11.23 -4.85 -16.28
C GLY A 43 -12.63 -4.26 -16.54
N MET A 44 -13.51 -4.21 -15.54
CA MET A 44 -14.82 -3.55 -15.64
C MET A 44 -14.87 -2.24 -14.84
N SER A 45 -14.09 -2.14 -13.77
CA SER A 45 -14.06 -1.03 -12.81
C SER A 45 -12.60 -0.61 -12.58
N LEU A 46 -12.35 0.70 -12.45
CA LEU A 46 -10.99 1.21 -12.23
C LEU A 46 -10.54 0.83 -10.81
N TYR A 47 -11.44 0.99 -9.83
CA TYR A 47 -11.28 0.51 -8.46
C TYR A 47 -12.01 -0.84 -8.29
N TYR A 48 -11.53 -1.84 -9.02
CA TYR A 48 -12.15 -3.16 -9.21
C TYR A 48 -12.41 -3.95 -7.92
N ASP A 49 -11.72 -3.62 -6.84
CA ASP A 49 -11.75 -4.24 -5.53
C ASP A 49 -12.53 -3.41 -4.49
N VAL A 50 -12.76 -2.12 -4.71
CA VAL A 50 -13.44 -1.24 -3.75
C VAL A 50 -14.86 -0.91 -4.20
N THR A 51 -15.02 -0.38 -5.42
CA THR A 51 -16.31 0.12 -5.93
C THR A 51 -17.39 -0.96 -5.90
N PRO A 52 -17.17 -2.19 -6.43
CA PRO A 52 -18.21 -3.23 -6.43
C PRO A 52 -18.73 -3.60 -5.05
N LYS A 53 -17.89 -3.51 -4.02
CA LYS A 53 -18.25 -3.82 -2.63
C LYS A 53 -19.19 -2.78 -2.04
N VAL A 54 -18.86 -1.51 -2.24
CA VAL A 54 -19.70 -0.39 -1.77
C VAL A 54 -21.02 -0.35 -2.54
N LEU A 55 -21.01 -0.62 -3.85
CA LEU A 55 -22.25 -0.78 -4.64
C LEU A 55 -23.16 -1.84 -4.05
N THR A 56 -22.60 -3.03 -3.78
CA THR A 56 -23.35 -4.15 -3.21
C THR A 56 -23.94 -3.80 -1.84
N LEU A 57 -23.14 -3.15 -0.98
CA LEU A 57 -23.61 -2.70 0.33
C LEU A 57 -24.72 -1.64 0.22
N CYS A 58 -24.59 -0.66 -0.68
CA CYS A 58 -25.60 0.38 -0.89
C CYS A 58 -26.91 -0.20 -1.43
N CYS A 59 -26.84 -1.08 -2.44
CA CYS A 59 -28.02 -1.76 -2.99
C CYS A 59 -28.71 -2.66 -1.94
N GLY A 60 -27.93 -3.39 -1.16
CA GLY A 60 -28.45 -4.20 -0.05
C GLY A 60 -29.10 -3.33 1.03
N ALA A 61 -28.45 -2.23 1.43
CA ALA A 61 -29.00 -1.30 2.40
C ALA A 61 -30.27 -0.59 1.91
N ALA A 62 -30.36 -0.27 0.61
CA ALA A 62 -31.56 0.31 0.01
C ALA A 62 -32.75 -0.63 0.16
N PHE A 63 -32.56 -1.94 -0.06
CA PHE A 63 -33.60 -2.93 0.19
C PHE A 63 -33.89 -3.11 1.69
N LEU A 64 -32.85 -3.11 2.54
CA LEU A 64 -33.00 -3.22 3.99
C LEU A 64 -33.68 -2.01 4.63
N ALA A 65 -33.66 -0.83 3.98
CA ALA A 65 -34.31 0.39 4.46
C ALA A 65 -35.82 0.19 4.69
N PHE A 66 -36.48 -0.64 3.88
CA PHE A 66 -37.90 -1.01 4.06
C PHE A 66 -38.17 -1.85 5.31
N PHE A 67 -37.14 -2.44 5.92
CA PHE A 67 -37.24 -3.21 7.18
C PHE A 67 -36.67 -2.45 8.39
N ALA A 68 -35.91 -1.37 8.16
CA ALA A 68 -35.21 -0.63 9.20
C ALA A 68 -36.17 -0.01 10.22
N LEU A 69 -37.26 0.62 9.77
CA LEU A 69 -38.20 1.28 10.68
C LEU A 69 -38.89 0.29 11.64
N ASN A 70 -39.30 -0.87 11.14
CA ASN A 70 -39.89 -1.92 11.98
C ASN A 70 -38.86 -2.53 12.93
N SER A 71 -37.59 -2.61 12.51
CA SER A 71 -36.48 -3.00 13.38
C SER A 71 -36.25 -1.99 14.51
N ILE A 72 -36.28 -0.68 14.20
CA ILE A 72 -36.18 0.41 15.19
C ILE A 72 -37.34 0.34 16.18
N ARG A 73 -38.59 0.20 15.71
CA ARG A 73 -39.77 0.06 16.60
C ARG A 73 -39.66 -1.14 17.53
N ALA A 74 -39.18 -2.27 17.01
CA ALA A 74 -38.98 -3.49 17.80
C ALA A 74 -37.92 -3.28 18.89
N LEU A 75 -36.80 -2.62 18.56
CA LEU A 75 -35.74 -2.32 19.52
C LEU A 75 -36.17 -1.26 20.55
N SER A 76 -36.94 -0.26 20.15
CA SER A 76 -37.40 0.81 21.06
C SER A 76 -38.35 0.33 22.16
N ALA A 77 -39.01 -0.80 21.92
CA ALA A 77 -39.96 -1.40 22.87
C ALA A 77 -39.27 -1.92 24.14
N THR A 78 -37.97 -2.23 24.11
CA THR A 78 -37.24 -2.83 25.24
C THR A 78 -36.18 -1.86 25.78
N SER A 79 -35.80 -2.02 27.05
CA SER A 79 -34.73 -1.21 27.65
C SER A 79 -33.37 -1.52 27.04
N SER A 80 -33.09 -2.81 26.75
CA SER A 80 -31.87 -3.26 26.09
C SER A 80 -31.75 -2.72 24.66
N GLY A 81 -32.83 -2.81 23.87
CA GLY A 81 -32.86 -2.29 22.50
C GLY A 81 -32.75 -0.76 22.45
N ARG A 82 -33.36 -0.03 23.39
CA ARG A 82 -33.17 1.44 23.50
C ARG A 82 -31.72 1.85 23.68
N ARG A 83 -30.89 1.09 24.42
CA ARG A 83 -29.46 1.39 24.56
C ARG A 83 -28.71 1.28 23.24
N ILE A 84 -29.03 0.25 22.44
CA ILE A 84 -28.47 0.08 21.09
C ILE A 84 -28.87 1.24 20.20
N LEU A 85 -30.15 1.64 20.24
CA LEU A 85 -30.66 2.76 19.46
C LEU A 85 -30.04 4.10 19.86
N TRP A 86 -29.81 4.36 21.16
CA TRP A 86 -29.13 5.58 21.60
C TRP A 86 -27.70 5.68 21.08
N LEU A 87 -26.94 4.59 21.15
CA LEU A 87 -25.58 4.55 20.59
C LEU A 87 -25.60 4.72 19.07
N MET A 88 -26.60 4.16 18.39
CA MET A 88 -26.74 4.32 16.94
C MET A 88 -27.19 5.71 16.52
N ALA A 89 -28.09 6.33 17.28
CA ALA A 89 -28.47 7.72 17.08
C ALA A 89 -27.27 8.65 17.29
N LEU A 90 -26.43 8.39 18.31
CA LEU A 90 -25.19 9.12 18.54
C LEU A 90 -24.20 8.94 17.37
N ALA A 91 -24.03 7.71 16.89
CA ALA A 91 -23.16 7.43 15.74
C ALA A 91 -23.63 8.17 14.48
N VAL A 92 -24.92 8.08 14.13
CA VAL A 92 -25.50 8.77 12.97
C VAL A 92 -25.43 10.29 13.12
N ALA A 93 -25.69 10.82 14.32
CA ALA A 93 -25.54 12.24 14.59
C ALA A 93 -24.08 12.67 14.37
N SER A 94 -23.11 11.97 14.96
CA SER A 94 -21.68 12.27 14.77
C SER A 94 -21.29 12.21 13.30
N LEU A 95 -21.74 11.19 12.58
CA LEU A 95 -21.51 11.00 11.16
C LEU A 95 -21.97 12.20 10.31
N LEU A 96 -23.20 12.66 10.55
CA LEU A 96 -23.78 13.81 9.83
C LEU A 96 -23.05 15.11 10.17
N LEU A 97 -22.84 15.39 11.46
CA LEU A 97 -22.15 16.62 11.89
C LEU A 97 -20.72 16.65 11.34
N SER A 98 -19.96 15.56 11.44
CA SER A 98 -18.59 15.46 10.95
C SER A 98 -18.49 15.56 9.43
N THR A 99 -19.50 15.11 8.68
CA THR A 99 -19.57 15.29 7.23
C THR A 99 -19.81 16.76 6.87
N VAL A 100 -20.79 17.41 7.52
CA VAL A 100 -21.18 18.80 7.23
C VAL A 100 -20.04 19.78 7.52
N TRP A 101 -19.31 19.59 8.61
CA TRP A 101 -18.18 20.46 9.00
C TRP A 101 -16.80 19.89 8.63
N SER A 102 -16.77 18.92 7.70
CA SER A 102 -15.54 18.40 7.16
C SER A 102 -14.71 19.48 6.46
N THR A 103 -13.39 19.27 6.35
CA THR A 103 -12.53 20.08 5.47
C THR A 103 -12.85 19.91 3.99
N SER A 104 -13.53 18.82 3.62
CA SER A 104 -14.14 18.63 2.30
C SER A 104 -15.42 17.80 2.44
N PRO A 105 -16.59 18.47 2.58
CA PRO A 105 -17.88 17.77 2.74
C PRO A 105 -18.19 16.83 1.57
N ALA A 106 -17.91 17.25 0.33
CA ALA A 106 -18.10 16.41 -0.85
C ALA A 106 -17.27 15.12 -0.75
N ALA A 107 -15.98 15.20 -0.42
CA ALA A 107 -15.14 14.01 -0.25
C ALA A 107 -15.62 13.11 0.91
N SER A 108 -16.14 13.70 2.00
CA SER A 108 -16.70 12.93 3.13
C SER A 108 -18.00 12.19 2.77
N VAL A 109 -18.74 12.63 1.75
CA VAL A 109 -19.95 11.92 1.29
C VAL A 109 -19.57 10.58 0.65
N SER A 110 -18.65 10.60 -0.31
CA SER A 110 -18.25 9.40 -1.08
C SER A 110 -17.13 8.59 -0.44
N GLY A 111 -16.29 9.21 0.39
CA GLY A 111 -15.02 8.65 0.82
C GLY A 111 -13.96 8.67 -0.29
N THR A 112 -12.74 8.33 0.09
CA THR A 112 -11.57 8.26 -0.80
C THR A 112 -11.63 7.05 -1.73
N ASN A 113 -10.90 7.10 -2.82
CA ASN A 113 -10.82 6.07 -3.85
C ASN A 113 -10.27 4.74 -3.31
N TRP A 114 -9.38 4.75 -2.31
CA TRP A 114 -8.73 3.53 -1.84
C TRP A 114 -9.62 2.65 -0.94
N ARG A 115 -10.67 3.19 -0.28
CA ARG A 115 -11.63 2.37 0.50
C ARG A 115 -13.10 2.78 0.43
N ARG A 116 -13.43 3.95 -0.13
CA ARG A 116 -14.80 4.49 -0.30
C ARG A 116 -15.63 4.47 0.98
N PHE A 117 -15.00 4.85 2.09
CA PHE A 117 -15.59 4.75 3.43
C PHE A 117 -16.11 6.12 3.91
N GLY A 118 -17.07 6.68 3.15
CA GLY A 118 -17.73 7.96 3.45
C GLY A 118 -19.12 7.82 4.08
N LEU A 119 -19.85 8.93 4.18
CA LEU A 119 -21.19 9.05 4.79
C LEU A 119 -22.15 7.98 4.28
N VAL A 120 -22.24 7.82 2.97
CA VAL A 120 -23.23 6.92 2.35
C VAL A 120 -22.94 5.46 2.72
N THR A 121 -21.66 5.07 2.69
CA THR A 121 -21.20 3.73 3.06
C THR A 121 -21.46 3.44 4.54
N GLU A 122 -21.19 4.39 5.44
CA GLU A 122 -21.46 4.22 6.88
C GLU A 122 -22.96 4.22 7.21
N VAL A 123 -23.79 5.00 6.52
CA VAL A 123 -25.26 4.93 6.64
C VAL A 123 -25.77 3.57 6.16
N ALA A 124 -25.27 3.06 5.03
CA ALA A 124 -25.64 1.74 4.54
C ALA A 124 -25.27 0.63 5.54
N LEU A 125 -24.10 0.75 6.18
CA LEU A 125 -23.67 -0.15 7.25
C LEU A 125 -24.55 -0.05 8.51
N ALA A 126 -24.97 1.15 8.90
CA ALA A 126 -25.87 1.35 10.03
C ALA A 126 -27.25 0.70 9.79
N ILE A 127 -27.80 0.82 8.57
CA ILE A 127 -29.05 0.14 8.16
C ILE A 127 -28.87 -1.38 8.24
N PHE A 128 -27.79 -1.90 7.66
CA PHE A 128 -27.43 -3.32 7.73
C PHE A 128 -27.39 -3.81 9.18
N PHE A 129 -26.68 -3.09 10.05
CA PHE A 129 -26.51 -3.45 11.45
C PHE A 129 -27.84 -3.47 12.22
N LEU A 130 -28.68 -2.43 12.08
CA LEU A 130 -29.97 -2.36 12.79
C LEU A 130 -30.90 -3.52 12.42
N VAL A 131 -30.97 -3.85 11.12
CA VAL A 131 -31.79 -4.98 10.66
C VAL A 131 -31.17 -6.31 11.09
N ALA A 132 -29.84 -6.45 11.06
CA ALA A 132 -29.15 -7.65 11.52
C ALA A 132 -29.43 -7.94 13.00
N VAL A 133 -29.30 -6.95 13.90
CA VAL A 133 -29.63 -7.12 15.33
C VAL A 133 -31.09 -7.57 15.50
N ALA A 134 -32.04 -6.92 14.83
CA ALA A 134 -33.45 -7.24 14.96
C ALA A 134 -33.79 -8.65 14.45
N VAL A 135 -33.20 -9.08 13.33
CA VAL A 135 -33.40 -10.43 12.75
C VAL A 135 -32.79 -11.50 13.65
N LEU A 136 -31.54 -11.31 14.09
CA LEU A 136 -30.82 -12.27 14.93
C LEU A 136 -31.49 -12.44 16.30
N SER A 137 -32.01 -11.37 16.89
CA SER A 137 -32.76 -11.44 18.16
C SER A 137 -34.10 -12.19 18.06
N ARG A 138 -34.67 -12.32 16.84
CA ARG A 138 -35.98 -12.97 16.61
C ARG A 138 -35.88 -14.44 16.23
N SER A 139 -34.82 -14.85 15.53
CA SER A 139 -34.66 -16.25 15.14
C SER A 139 -33.22 -16.71 15.14
N ARG A 140 -33.00 -17.73 15.97
CA ARG A 140 -31.79 -18.54 15.96
C ARG A 140 -31.58 -19.24 14.61
N ALA A 141 -32.65 -19.72 13.97
CA ALA A 141 -32.55 -20.38 12.66
C ALA A 141 -32.08 -19.41 11.57
N ALA A 142 -32.50 -18.13 11.63
CA ALA A 142 -31.98 -17.10 10.74
C ALA A 142 -30.48 -16.85 11.00
N GLY A 143 -30.05 -16.77 12.26
CA GLY A 143 -28.64 -16.68 12.62
C GLY A 143 -27.80 -17.82 12.07
N GLN A 144 -28.27 -19.06 12.21
CA GLN A 144 -27.62 -20.25 11.63
C GLN A 144 -27.54 -20.18 10.10
N ALA A 145 -28.63 -19.78 9.43
CA ALA A 145 -28.64 -19.62 7.98
C ALA A 145 -27.62 -18.58 7.50
N LEU A 146 -27.50 -17.44 8.19
CA LEU A 146 -26.51 -16.40 7.87
C LEU A 146 -25.07 -16.89 8.10
N LEU A 147 -24.82 -17.67 9.16
CA LEU A 147 -23.52 -18.30 9.39
C LEU A 147 -23.16 -19.32 8.29
N ARG A 148 -24.13 -20.10 7.78
CA ARG A 148 -23.91 -21.01 6.64
C ARG A 148 -23.52 -20.23 5.38
N VAL A 149 -24.15 -19.08 5.15
CA VAL A 149 -23.79 -18.17 4.04
C VAL A 149 -22.36 -17.65 4.20
N VAL A 150 -21.97 -17.24 5.41
CA VAL A 150 -20.58 -16.86 5.71
C VAL A 150 -19.61 -18.01 5.38
N ALA A 151 -19.93 -19.24 5.79
CA ALA A 151 -19.09 -20.40 5.51
C ALA A 151 -18.93 -20.67 4.01
N VAL A 152 -20.02 -20.66 3.22
CA VAL A 152 -19.95 -20.85 1.76
C VAL A 152 -19.14 -19.75 1.09
N THR A 153 -19.39 -18.50 1.47
CA THR A 153 -18.69 -17.33 0.92
C THR A 153 -17.18 -17.40 1.18
N ALA A 154 -16.83 -17.77 2.41
CA ALA A 154 -15.45 -17.89 2.84
C ALA A 154 -14.67 -18.97 2.08
N VAL A 155 -15.31 -20.04 1.59
CA VAL A 155 -14.66 -21.04 0.73
C VAL A 155 -14.04 -20.34 -0.48
N PHE A 156 -14.82 -19.53 -1.20
CA PHE A 156 -14.35 -18.87 -2.41
C PHE A 156 -13.26 -17.84 -2.12
N CYS A 157 -13.47 -16.93 -1.16
CA CYS A 157 -12.50 -15.89 -0.83
C CYS A 157 -11.19 -16.48 -0.29
N CYS A 158 -11.25 -17.48 0.60
CA CYS A 158 -10.04 -18.05 1.18
C CYS A 158 -9.30 -18.95 0.20
N LEU A 159 -10.00 -19.77 -0.61
CA LEU A 159 -9.35 -20.55 -1.67
C LEU A 159 -8.68 -19.65 -2.69
N TYR A 160 -9.35 -18.58 -3.15
CA TYR A 160 -8.76 -17.66 -4.12
C TYR A 160 -7.49 -16.99 -3.59
N GLY A 161 -7.49 -16.51 -2.34
CA GLY A 161 -6.28 -15.95 -1.73
C GLY A 161 -5.15 -16.97 -1.53
N VAL A 162 -5.48 -18.24 -1.30
CA VAL A 162 -4.50 -19.33 -1.26
C VAL A 162 -3.95 -19.62 -2.66
N LEU A 163 -4.78 -19.66 -3.69
CA LEU A 163 -4.34 -19.83 -5.09
C LEU A 163 -3.39 -18.70 -5.51
N GLN A 164 -3.73 -17.46 -5.16
CA GLN A 164 -2.86 -16.30 -5.38
C GLN A 164 -1.49 -16.42 -4.69
N TYR A 165 -1.43 -17.03 -3.50
CA TYR A 165 -0.16 -17.32 -2.81
C TYR A 165 0.74 -18.26 -3.62
N PHE A 166 0.13 -19.23 -4.29
CA PHE A 166 0.82 -20.16 -5.18
C PHE A 166 0.99 -19.61 -6.60
N GLU A 167 0.78 -18.30 -6.80
CA GLU A 167 0.91 -17.61 -8.09
C GLU A 167 -0.09 -18.10 -9.16
N LEU A 168 -1.19 -18.71 -8.72
CA LEU A 168 -2.29 -19.15 -9.56
C LEU A 168 -3.39 -18.07 -9.57
N ASP A 169 -3.13 -16.95 -10.23
CA ASP A 169 -4.08 -15.84 -10.38
C ASP A 169 -4.41 -15.56 -11.85
N PRO A 170 -5.64 -15.85 -12.32
CA PRO A 170 -6.05 -15.56 -13.69
C PRO A 170 -6.60 -14.14 -13.89
N PHE A 171 -6.75 -13.33 -12.83
CA PHE A 171 -7.47 -12.06 -12.86
C PHE A 171 -6.61 -10.85 -12.52
N ILE A 172 -5.65 -10.98 -11.60
CA ILE A 172 -4.77 -9.89 -11.17
C ILE A 172 -3.32 -10.25 -11.48
N GLN A 173 -2.57 -9.28 -11.99
CA GLN A 173 -1.14 -9.44 -12.21
C GLN A 173 -0.40 -9.58 -10.87
N ARG A 174 0.50 -10.57 -10.78
CA ARG A 174 1.32 -10.87 -9.58
C ARG A 174 2.03 -9.63 -9.02
N GLN A 175 2.48 -8.74 -9.89
CA GLN A 175 3.21 -7.51 -9.55
C GLN A 175 2.40 -6.58 -8.64
N ILE A 176 1.07 -6.60 -8.73
CA ILE A 176 0.17 -5.73 -7.96
C ILE A 176 0.16 -6.09 -6.47
N TYR A 177 0.39 -7.37 -6.14
CA TYR A 177 0.40 -7.87 -4.76
C TYR A 177 1.72 -8.53 -4.35
N SER A 178 2.77 -8.25 -5.12
CA SER A 178 4.16 -8.58 -4.84
C SER A 178 4.85 -7.35 -4.24
N ALA A 179 5.46 -7.51 -3.08
CA ALA A 179 6.35 -6.55 -2.43
C ALA A 179 7.75 -7.16 -2.27
N GLY A 180 8.75 -6.36 -1.87
CA GLY A 180 10.11 -6.85 -1.62
C GLY A 180 11.17 -6.04 -2.34
N GLN A 181 12.38 -6.00 -1.79
CA GLN A 181 13.54 -5.32 -2.35
C GLN A 181 14.60 -6.37 -2.68
N PHE A 182 15.29 -6.21 -3.82
CA PHE A 182 16.53 -6.90 -4.20
C PHE A 182 16.60 -8.39 -3.81
N GLY A 183 15.99 -9.27 -4.61
CA GLY A 183 16.18 -10.73 -4.51
C GLY A 183 15.35 -11.46 -3.44
N GLN A 184 14.56 -10.75 -2.61
CA GLN A 184 13.66 -11.37 -1.63
C GLN A 184 12.20 -11.05 -1.95
N PRO A 185 11.55 -11.80 -2.87
CA PRO A 185 10.15 -11.55 -3.20
C PRO A 185 9.27 -11.84 -2.00
N ILE A 186 8.29 -10.98 -1.75
CA ILE A 186 7.27 -11.10 -0.71
C ILE A 186 5.92 -11.07 -1.41
N LEU A 187 5.16 -12.16 -1.30
CA LEU A 187 3.81 -12.20 -1.84
C LEU A 187 2.78 -11.88 -0.76
N ARG A 188 1.82 -11.01 -1.06
CA ARG A 188 0.73 -10.62 -0.15
C ARG A 188 -0.63 -10.74 -0.83
N PRO A 189 -1.17 -11.96 -0.94
CA PRO A 189 -2.44 -12.21 -1.62
C PRO A 189 -3.57 -11.31 -1.09
N PRO A 190 -4.25 -10.54 -1.96
CA PRO A 190 -5.37 -9.70 -1.58
C PRO A 190 -6.72 -10.45 -1.57
N SER A 191 -6.77 -11.66 -2.15
CA SER A 191 -8.01 -12.32 -2.56
C SER A 191 -8.87 -11.37 -3.41
N THR A 192 -10.19 -11.49 -3.32
CA THR A 192 -11.13 -10.49 -3.83
C THR A 192 -11.13 -9.21 -3.00
N LEU A 193 -10.41 -9.14 -1.87
CA LEU A 193 -10.55 -8.07 -0.86
C LEU A 193 -9.61 -6.87 -1.07
N GLY A 194 -8.82 -6.86 -2.13
CA GLY A 194 -8.03 -5.68 -2.52
C GLY A 194 -6.68 -5.54 -1.82
N SER A 195 -6.59 -5.95 -0.55
CA SER A 195 -5.34 -5.85 0.21
C SER A 195 -5.04 -7.09 1.06
N GLY A 196 -3.75 -7.43 1.19
CA GLY A 196 -3.30 -8.52 2.08
C GLY A 196 -3.76 -8.37 3.54
N PRO A 197 -3.72 -7.16 4.14
CA PRO A 197 -4.34 -6.93 5.45
C PRO A 197 -5.85 -7.15 5.48
N GLY A 198 -6.58 -6.67 4.47
CA GLY A 198 -8.03 -6.88 4.35
C GLY A 198 -8.38 -8.37 4.29
N PHE A 199 -7.66 -9.13 3.46
CA PHE A 199 -7.78 -10.58 3.36
C PHE A 199 -7.54 -11.30 4.69
N GLY A 200 -6.45 -10.98 5.38
CA GLY A 200 -6.14 -11.60 6.67
C GLY A 200 -7.14 -11.25 7.76
N ASN A 201 -7.63 -10.01 7.84
CA ASN A 201 -8.64 -9.61 8.83
C ASN A 201 -10.02 -10.24 8.55
N TYR A 202 -10.40 -10.39 7.28
CA TYR A 202 -11.59 -11.15 6.90
C TYR A 202 -11.46 -12.63 7.31
N GLY A 203 -10.33 -13.27 6.96
CA GLY A 203 -10.04 -14.65 7.37
C GLY A 203 -10.12 -14.85 8.88
N LEU A 204 -9.62 -13.88 9.67
CA LEU A 204 -9.73 -13.89 11.12
C LEU A 204 -11.19 -13.96 11.60
N MET A 205 -12.09 -13.15 11.03
CA MET A 205 -13.52 -13.18 11.39
C MET A 205 -14.19 -14.48 10.97
N VAL A 206 -13.89 -14.94 9.76
CA VAL A 206 -14.39 -16.22 9.23
C VAL A 206 -14.04 -17.38 10.15
N VAL A 207 -12.81 -17.45 10.68
CA VAL A 207 -12.38 -18.51 11.60
C VAL A 207 -13.33 -18.63 12.79
N PHE A 208 -13.61 -17.53 13.49
CA PHE A 208 -14.44 -17.58 14.69
C PHE A 208 -15.93 -17.74 14.38
N LEU A 209 -16.44 -17.13 13.30
CA LEU A 209 -17.83 -17.30 12.87
C LEU A 209 -18.12 -18.74 12.41
N CYS A 210 -17.20 -19.36 11.67
CA CYS A 210 -17.33 -20.75 11.26
C CYS A 210 -17.11 -21.73 12.43
N LEU A 211 -16.23 -21.40 13.38
CA LEU A 211 -16.10 -22.18 14.61
C LEU A 211 -17.37 -22.11 15.49
N ALA A 212 -18.04 -20.95 15.50
CA ALA A 212 -19.35 -20.78 16.12
C ALA A 212 -20.41 -21.65 15.43
N LEU A 213 -20.47 -21.64 14.09
CA LEU A 213 -21.36 -22.50 13.30
C LEU A 213 -21.07 -23.99 13.56
N TRP A 214 -19.80 -24.38 13.56
CA TRP A 214 -19.38 -25.75 13.86
C TRP A 214 -19.92 -26.23 15.20
N ARG A 215 -19.96 -25.36 16.22
CA ARG A 215 -20.51 -25.69 17.54
C ARG A 215 -22.03 -25.84 17.54
N GLU A 216 -22.74 -25.11 16.68
CA GLU A 216 -24.21 -25.15 16.63
C GLU A 216 -24.77 -26.29 15.77
N GLU A 217 -24.01 -26.74 14.76
CA GLU A 217 -24.45 -27.76 13.81
C GLU A 217 -24.09 -29.18 14.25
N VAL A 218 -24.96 -30.14 13.93
CA VAL A 218 -24.80 -31.58 14.22
C VAL A 218 -24.69 -32.47 12.97
N GLY A 219 -24.98 -31.95 11.78
CA GLY A 219 -24.95 -32.68 10.50
C GLY A 219 -23.80 -32.28 9.56
N GLY A 220 -23.98 -32.46 8.24
CA GLY A 220 -22.96 -32.18 7.22
C GLY A 220 -22.34 -30.77 7.31
N TRP A 221 -23.15 -29.77 7.66
CA TRP A 221 -22.70 -28.38 7.87
C TRP A 221 -21.64 -28.22 8.96
N ARG A 222 -21.60 -29.13 9.94
CA ARG A 222 -20.53 -29.16 10.94
C ARG A 222 -19.18 -29.40 10.28
N TYR A 223 -19.08 -30.35 9.35
CA TYR A 223 -17.82 -30.64 8.66
C TYR A 223 -17.42 -29.51 7.72
N VAL A 224 -18.38 -28.92 7.00
CA VAL A 224 -18.14 -27.72 6.18
C VAL A 224 -17.58 -26.58 7.05
N ALA A 225 -18.25 -26.26 8.16
CA ALA A 225 -17.82 -25.21 9.08
C ALA A 225 -16.41 -25.48 9.65
N GLY A 226 -16.11 -26.74 9.97
CA GLY A 226 -14.77 -27.16 10.41
C GLY A 226 -13.70 -26.96 9.33
N GLY A 227 -13.96 -27.41 8.11
CA GLY A 227 -13.05 -27.24 6.98
C GLY A 227 -12.80 -25.77 6.65
N VAL A 228 -13.85 -24.95 6.64
CA VAL A 228 -13.74 -23.50 6.40
C VAL A 228 -13.00 -22.78 7.53
N THR A 229 -13.13 -23.24 8.78
CA THR A 229 -12.34 -22.71 9.90
C THR A 229 -10.84 -22.93 9.66
N VAL A 230 -10.45 -24.13 9.20
CA VAL A 230 -9.04 -24.44 8.86
C VAL A 230 -8.58 -23.59 7.67
N LEU A 231 -9.40 -23.52 6.62
CA LEU A 231 -9.09 -22.73 5.43
C LEU A 231 -8.94 -21.23 5.76
N GLY A 232 -9.78 -20.68 6.64
CA GLY A 232 -9.67 -19.31 7.13
C GLY A 232 -8.39 -19.07 7.94
N ALA A 233 -7.94 -20.05 8.73
CA ALA A 233 -6.66 -19.96 9.43
C ALA A 233 -5.47 -19.99 8.46
N ILE A 234 -5.54 -20.82 7.40
CA ILE A 234 -4.55 -20.82 6.30
C ILE A 234 -4.55 -19.45 5.62
N ALA A 235 -5.71 -18.88 5.30
CA ALA A 235 -5.85 -17.55 4.73
C ALA A 235 -5.16 -16.46 5.57
N VAL A 236 -5.36 -16.48 6.90
CA VAL A 236 -4.66 -15.57 7.83
C VAL A 236 -3.14 -15.71 7.71
N ILE A 237 -2.62 -16.94 7.65
CA ILE A 237 -1.18 -17.22 7.56
C ILE A 237 -0.62 -16.74 6.22
N VAL A 238 -1.20 -17.17 5.10
CA VAL A 238 -0.70 -16.84 3.75
C VAL A 238 -0.88 -15.37 3.39
N SER A 239 -1.78 -14.63 4.06
CA SER A 239 -1.89 -13.18 3.91
C SER A 239 -0.58 -12.43 4.26
N GLY A 240 0.31 -13.08 5.03
CA GLY A 240 1.57 -12.49 5.47
C GLY A 240 1.39 -11.21 6.28
N THR A 241 0.26 -11.05 6.99
CA THR A 241 -0.08 -9.86 7.78
C THR A 241 -0.03 -10.17 9.28
N ARG A 242 0.77 -9.38 10.02
CA ARG A 242 1.02 -9.56 11.46
C ARG A 242 -0.22 -9.35 12.34
N ALA A 243 -1.05 -8.36 12.00
CA ALA A 243 -2.22 -7.97 12.80
C ALA A 243 -3.25 -9.11 12.98
N PRO A 244 -3.74 -9.78 11.92
CA PRO A 244 -4.67 -10.89 12.08
C PRO A 244 -4.02 -12.14 12.70
N LEU A 245 -2.71 -12.36 12.52
CA LEU A 245 -1.99 -13.43 13.24
C LEU A 245 -2.00 -13.21 14.76
N LEU A 246 -1.72 -11.98 15.20
CA LEU A 246 -1.78 -11.60 16.62
C LEU A 246 -3.20 -11.76 17.18
N GLY A 247 -4.21 -11.30 16.43
CA GLY A 247 -5.62 -11.49 16.78
C GLY A 247 -5.98 -12.97 16.92
N LEU A 248 -5.59 -13.80 15.93
CA LEU A 248 -5.86 -15.24 15.92
C LEU A 248 -5.23 -15.93 17.14
N ALA A 249 -3.97 -15.62 17.45
CA ALA A 249 -3.28 -16.16 18.62
C ALA A 249 -3.98 -15.77 19.92
N ALA A 250 -4.41 -14.52 20.07
CA ALA A 250 -5.13 -14.05 21.26
C ALA A 250 -6.47 -14.77 21.44
N GLY A 251 -7.27 -14.92 20.37
CA GLY A 251 -8.58 -15.59 20.44
C GLY A 251 -8.48 -17.09 20.68
N ILE A 252 -7.56 -17.78 20.01
CA ILE A 252 -7.28 -19.20 20.26
C ILE A 252 -6.77 -19.38 21.70
N GLY A 253 -5.85 -18.53 22.14
CA GLY A 253 -5.32 -18.54 23.51
C GLY A 253 -6.42 -18.37 24.56
N PHE A 254 -7.35 -17.43 24.35
CA PHE A 254 -8.52 -17.24 25.23
C PHE A 254 -9.39 -18.50 25.31
N LEU A 255 -9.74 -19.11 24.17
CA LEU A 255 -10.55 -20.33 24.12
C LEU A 255 -9.83 -21.53 24.74
N ALA A 256 -8.52 -21.64 24.49
CA ALA A 256 -7.67 -22.71 25.01
C ALA A 256 -7.52 -22.60 26.54
N ALA A 257 -7.22 -21.41 27.08
CA ALA A 257 -7.06 -21.19 28.52
C ALA A 257 -8.30 -21.63 29.32
N ARG A 258 -9.49 -21.43 28.78
CA ARG A 258 -10.76 -21.86 29.40
C ARG A 258 -10.99 -23.37 29.34
N ARG A 259 -10.27 -24.09 28.48
CA ARG A 259 -10.44 -25.53 28.23
C ARG A 259 -9.15 -26.32 28.40
N ILE A 260 -8.09 -25.72 28.93
CA ILE A 260 -6.76 -26.33 28.98
C ILE A 260 -6.75 -27.62 29.81
N ARG A 261 -7.63 -27.69 30.83
CA ARG A 261 -7.84 -28.90 31.67
C ARG A 261 -8.78 -29.95 31.03
N SER A 262 -9.41 -29.65 29.89
CA SER A 262 -10.35 -30.54 29.20
C SER A 262 -9.88 -30.95 27.79
N ILE A 263 -8.66 -30.58 27.38
CA ILE A 263 -8.05 -31.06 26.14
C ILE A 263 -7.76 -32.56 26.29
N ARG A 264 -8.44 -33.39 25.50
CA ARG A 264 -8.22 -34.84 25.49
C ARG A 264 -7.00 -35.21 24.62
N PRO A 265 -6.31 -36.33 24.87
CA PRO A 265 -5.14 -36.74 24.09
C PRO A 265 -5.33 -36.73 22.56
N PRO A 266 -6.48 -37.14 21.99
CA PRO A 266 -6.70 -37.06 20.54
C PRO A 266 -6.69 -35.62 19.99
N ALA A 267 -7.19 -34.65 20.77
CA ALA A 267 -7.17 -33.25 20.37
C ALA A 267 -5.74 -32.68 20.40
N LEU A 268 -4.92 -33.13 21.35
CA LEU A 268 -3.51 -32.76 21.41
C LEU A 268 -2.75 -33.30 20.18
N ILE A 269 -3.02 -34.53 19.76
CA ILE A 269 -2.43 -35.12 18.54
C ILE A 269 -2.76 -34.25 17.32
N VAL A 270 -4.04 -33.88 17.12
CA VAL A 270 -4.46 -33.02 16.01
C VAL A 270 -3.73 -31.66 16.02
N ILE A 271 -3.59 -31.04 17.19
CA ILE A 271 -2.88 -29.76 17.33
C ILE A 271 -1.39 -29.92 16.98
N LEU A 272 -0.73 -30.95 17.51
CA LEU A 272 0.68 -31.23 17.25
C LEU A 272 0.92 -31.56 15.77
N THR A 273 0.04 -32.35 15.14
CA THR A 273 0.10 -32.64 13.70
C THR A 273 -0.07 -31.37 12.88
N ALA A 274 -1.05 -30.52 13.19
CA ALA A 274 -1.25 -29.25 12.49
C ALA A 274 -0.03 -28.32 12.63
N ALA A 275 0.55 -28.22 13.84
CA ALA A 275 1.78 -27.48 14.07
C ALA A 275 2.96 -28.06 13.27
N GLY A 276 3.12 -29.38 13.25
CA GLY A 276 4.13 -30.07 12.45
C GLY A 276 3.99 -29.81 10.95
N CYS A 277 2.76 -29.87 10.41
CA CYS A 277 2.47 -29.54 9.01
C CYS A 277 2.79 -28.08 8.69
N LEU A 278 2.45 -27.13 9.58
CA LEU A 278 2.77 -25.72 9.40
C LEU A 278 4.29 -25.47 9.42
N ILE A 279 5.03 -26.13 10.31
CA ILE A 279 6.49 -26.06 10.37
C ILE A 279 7.08 -26.65 9.09
N ALA A 280 6.63 -27.82 8.65
CA ALA A 280 7.07 -28.43 7.41
C ALA A 280 6.81 -27.52 6.20
N PHE A 281 5.62 -26.92 6.10
CA PHE A 281 5.30 -25.93 5.07
C PHE A 281 6.21 -24.70 5.16
N TYR A 282 6.38 -24.12 6.36
CA TYR A 282 7.23 -22.96 6.60
C TYR A 282 8.70 -23.21 6.25
N LEU A 283 9.20 -24.45 6.37
CA LEU A 283 10.57 -24.83 6.00
C LEU A 283 10.69 -25.26 4.53
N SER A 284 9.59 -25.65 3.88
CA SER A 284 9.57 -26.04 2.47
C SER A 284 9.86 -24.87 1.51
N PRO A 285 10.20 -25.11 0.24
CA PRO A 285 10.30 -24.05 -0.77
C PRO A 285 9.04 -23.17 -0.87
N ALA A 286 7.86 -23.78 -0.76
CA ALA A 286 6.58 -23.04 -0.79
C ALA A 286 6.45 -22.03 0.37
N GLY A 287 7.11 -22.26 1.51
CA GLY A 287 7.13 -21.33 2.65
C GLY A 287 8.03 -20.10 2.48
N GLN A 288 8.76 -19.96 1.36
CA GLN A 288 9.74 -18.88 1.17
C GLN A 288 9.15 -17.49 1.41
N TYR A 289 7.96 -17.21 0.88
CA TYR A 289 7.31 -15.91 1.09
C TYR A 289 7.04 -15.59 2.57
N LEU A 290 6.71 -16.61 3.37
CA LEU A 290 6.50 -16.43 4.81
C LEU A 290 7.83 -16.19 5.54
N ARG A 291 8.90 -16.88 5.16
CA ARG A 291 10.24 -16.63 5.71
C ARG A 291 10.74 -15.23 5.40
N ASN A 292 10.58 -14.78 4.15
CA ASN A 292 10.95 -13.42 3.73
C ASN A 292 10.15 -12.36 4.51
N ARG A 293 8.87 -12.64 4.77
CA ARG A 293 8.04 -11.83 5.66
C ARG A 293 8.50 -11.82 7.11
N ALA A 294 8.91 -12.97 7.65
CA ALA A 294 9.46 -13.04 8.99
C ALA A 294 10.74 -12.20 9.11
N THR A 295 11.65 -12.30 8.14
CA THR A 295 12.88 -11.48 8.08
C THR A 295 12.58 -9.99 8.05
N GLN A 296 11.62 -9.56 7.22
CA GLN A 296 11.18 -8.17 7.18
C GLN A 296 10.56 -7.72 8.52
N ALA A 297 9.74 -8.58 9.14
CA ALA A 297 9.13 -8.28 10.43
C ALA A 297 10.15 -8.10 11.55
N VAL A 298 11.27 -8.83 11.52
CA VAL A 298 12.39 -8.67 12.46
C VAL A 298 13.12 -7.35 12.22
N GLY A 299 13.36 -6.97 10.95
CA GLY A 299 13.95 -5.68 10.59
C GLY A 299 13.08 -4.48 10.99
N ASP A 300 11.76 -4.68 11.02
CA ASP A 300 10.76 -3.68 11.36
C ASP A 300 9.96 -4.03 12.63
N TRP A 301 10.66 -4.39 13.71
CA TRP A 301 10.02 -4.85 14.94
C TRP A 301 9.21 -3.75 15.65
N ARG A 302 9.56 -2.47 15.45
CA ARG A 302 8.84 -1.31 15.99
C ARG A 302 7.54 -0.98 15.24
N GLY A 303 7.21 -1.72 14.18
CA GLY A 303 5.98 -1.56 13.43
C GLY A 303 6.00 -0.39 12.44
N GLY A 304 7.15 -0.02 11.90
CA GLY A 304 7.31 0.91 10.80
C GLY A 304 7.00 2.34 11.22
N THR A 305 6.17 3.00 10.42
CA THR A 305 5.74 4.38 10.65
C THR A 305 4.82 4.53 11.85
N ARG A 306 4.21 3.43 12.34
CA ARG A 306 3.04 3.43 13.24
C ARG A 306 3.23 4.24 14.53
N THR A 307 4.36 4.07 15.22
CA THR A 307 4.60 4.77 16.50
C THR A 307 4.66 6.29 16.33
N TRP A 308 5.33 6.76 15.27
CA TRP A 308 5.37 8.17 14.90
C TRP A 308 4.02 8.67 14.40
N LEU A 309 3.39 7.88 13.52
CA LEU A 309 2.09 8.16 12.91
C LEU A 309 1.00 8.35 13.97
N TRP A 310 0.91 7.48 14.98
CA TRP A 310 -0.07 7.59 16.06
C TRP A 310 0.18 8.80 16.95
N ARG A 311 1.44 9.10 17.27
CA ARG A 311 1.78 10.30 18.04
C ARG A 311 1.38 11.58 17.30
N ASP A 312 1.69 11.66 16.01
CA ASP A 312 1.37 12.84 15.19
C ASP A 312 -0.15 12.93 14.93
N SER A 313 -0.84 11.78 14.81
CA SER A 313 -2.30 11.68 14.78
C SER A 313 -2.96 12.26 16.05
N LEU A 314 -2.41 11.99 17.24
CA LEU A 314 -2.93 12.58 18.48
C LEU A 314 -2.76 14.11 18.53
N ARG A 315 -1.72 14.66 17.89
CA ARG A 315 -1.56 16.12 17.72
C ARG A 315 -2.60 16.70 16.77
N MET A 316 -2.92 15.98 15.70
CA MET A 316 -4.00 16.34 14.77
C MET A 316 -5.35 16.39 15.49
N PHE A 317 -5.66 15.39 16.33
CA PHE A 317 -6.87 15.38 17.16
C PHE A 317 -7.01 16.65 18.02
N GLY A 318 -5.92 17.13 18.63
CA GLY A 318 -5.93 18.32 19.49
C GLY A 318 -6.43 19.61 18.82
N ARG A 319 -6.50 19.67 17.47
CA ARG A 319 -7.03 20.84 16.74
C ARG A 319 -8.54 20.79 16.49
N ARG A 320 -9.15 19.60 16.40
CA ARG A 320 -10.59 19.40 16.11
C ARG A 320 -11.19 18.25 16.93
N PRO A 321 -11.22 18.35 18.27
CA PRO A 321 -11.53 17.20 19.12
C PRO A 321 -13.00 16.74 19.10
N LEU A 322 -13.94 17.65 18.86
CA LEU A 322 -15.37 17.34 18.97
C LEU A 322 -15.91 16.56 17.78
N ILE A 323 -15.59 17.01 16.56
CA ILE A 323 -16.18 16.53 15.30
C ILE A 323 -15.15 15.98 14.31
N GLY A 324 -13.85 16.13 14.58
CA GLY A 324 -12.79 15.67 13.68
C GLY A 324 -12.66 16.50 12.39
N TYR A 325 -12.08 15.88 11.36
CA TYR A 325 -11.82 16.48 10.04
C TYR A 325 -12.83 16.04 8.97
N GLY A 326 -13.71 15.10 9.31
CA GLY A 326 -14.65 14.46 8.40
C GLY A 326 -14.17 13.11 7.91
N LEU A 327 -15.10 12.38 7.30
CA LEU A 327 -14.94 10.98 6.92
C LEU A 327 -13.89 10.83 5.82
N ASP A 328 -12.99 9.88 6.04
CA ASP A 328 -11.94 9.52 5.09
C ASP A 328 -11.04 10.70 4.67
N ARG A 329 -10.87 11.71 5.54
CA ARG A 329 -10.04 12.90 5.24
C ARG A 329 -8.60 12.82 5.70
N PHE A 330 -8.21 11.74 6.37
CA PHE A 330 -6.90 11.61 6.99
C PHE A 330 -5.74 11.88 6.01
N GLY A 331 -5.65 11.16 4.89
CA GLY A 331 -4.53 11.30 3.94
C GLY A 331 -4.38 12.68 3.30
N GLY A 332 -5.46 13.47 3.25
CA GLY A 332 -5.43 14.84 2.74
C GLY A 332 -5.01 15.89 3.78
N GLU A 333 -5.21 15.60 5.07
CA GLU A 333 -4.97 16.56 6.17
C GLU A 333 -3.71 16.24 6.97
N PHE A 334 -3.39 14.96 7.13
CA PHE A 334 -2.26 14.47 7.93
C PHE A 334 -0.90 15.06 7.55
N PRO A 335 -0.56 15.32 6.27
CA PRO A 335 0.74 15.88 5.90
C PRO A 335 1.09 17.22 6.61
N ARG A 336 0.09 17.99 7.06
CA ARG A 336 0.30 19.22 7.87
C ARG A 336 0.73 18.93 9.32
N PHE A 337 0.46 17.72 9.81
CA PHE A 337 0.69 17.26 11.18
C PHE A 337 1.86 16.29 11.30
N GLU A 338 2.24 15.64 10.19
CA GLU A 338 3.43 14.78 10.09
C GLU A 338 4.65 15.48 10.67
N SER A 339 5.34 14.90 11.64
CA SER A 339 6.55 15.46 12.26
C SER A 339 7.80 15.37 11.40
N ALA A 340 8.77 16.26 11.64
CA ALA A 340 10.08 16.17 11.00
C ALA A 340 10.79 14.84 11.28
N GLY A 341 10.56 14.23 12.45
CA GLY A 341 11.09 12.90 12.77
C GLY A 341 10.46 11.79 11.94
N LEU A 342 9.15 11.86 11.66
CA LEU A 342 8.45 10.92 10.77
C LEU A 342 8.92 11.09 9.33
N ALA A 343 8.89 12.32 8.81
CA ALA A 343 9.36 12.65 7.46
C ALA A 343 10.81 12.18 7.24
N ASN A 344 11.72 12.42 8.20
CA ASN A 344 13.10 11.97 8.09
C ASN A 344 13.31 10.46 8.15
N ALA A 345 12.50 9.76 8.96
CA ALA A 345 12.62 8.32 9.11
C ALA A 345 12.02 7.58 7.91
N TYR A 346 10.98 8.16 7.29
CA TYR A 346 10.20 7.54 6.22
C TYR A 346 9.82 8.56 5.11
N PRO A 347 10.81 9.18 4.43
CA PRO A 347 10.61 10.33 3.55
C PRO A 347 9.75 10.05 2.30
N ASP A 348 9.63 8.78 1.91
CA ASP A 348 8.86 8.36 0.73
C ASP A 348 7.57 7.62 1.09
N HIS A 349 7.17 7.64 2.37
CA HIS A 349 6.00 6.91 2.82
C HIS A 349 4.78 7.82 2.87
N TYR A 350 3.83 7.56 1.98
CA TYR A 350 2.49 8.16 2.05
C TYR A 350 1.66 7.48 3.14
N ASN A 351 0.91 8.26 3.93
CA ASN A 351 0.04 7.74 4.99
C ASN A 351 -1.43 8.07 4.65
N GLU A 352 -2.18 7.08 4.20
CA GLU A 352 -3.59 7.17 3.83
C GLU A 352 -4.54 7.14 5.03
N SER A 353 -4.10 6.51 6.13
CA SER A 353 -4.88 6.36 7.37
C SER A 353 -3.96 6.29 8.59
N PRO A 354 -4.47 6.43 9.84
CA PRO A 354 -3.68 6.16 11.03
C PRO A 354 -3.46 4.65 11.28
N HIS A 355 -4.11 3.78 10.49
CA HIS A 355 -4.08 2.32 10.62
C HIS A 355 -4.40 1.83 12.03
N ASN A 356 -5.35 2.50 12.67
CA ASN A 356 -5.89 2.14 13.96
C ASN A 356 -7.35 2.58 13.96
N VAL A 357 -8.29 1.63 14.11
CA VAL A 357 -9.72 1.91 13.98
C VAL A 357 -10.23 2.98 14.95
N LEU A 358 -9.65 3.06 16.16
CA LEU A 358 -10.07 4.04 17.15
C LEU A 358 -9.54 5.44 16.80
N LEU A 359 -8.27 5.55 16.39
CA LEU A 359 -7.72 6.83 15.93
C LEU A 359 -8.38 7.31 14.63
N ASP A 360 -8.68 6.40 13.71
CA ASP A 360 -9.37 6.72 12.45
C ASP A 360 -10.76 7.28 12.74
N THR A 361 -11.54 6.62 13.61
CA THR A 361 -12.85 7.10 14.05
C THR A 361 -12.75 8.44 14.79
N LEU A 362 -11.76 8.59 15.69
CA LEU A 362 -11.54 9.82 16.45
C LEU A 362 -11.19 11.01 15.54
N LEU A 363 -10.35 10.80 14.52
CA LEU A 363 -9.95 11.86 13.60
C LEU A 363 -11.02 12.18 12.56
N ALA A 364 -11.80 11.18 12.16
CA ALA A 364 -12.90 11.35 11.22
C ALA A 364 -14.12 12.01 11.88
N GLN A 365 -14.52 11.53 13.06
CA GLN A 365 -15.79 11.84 13.70
C GLN A 365 -15.67 12.54 15.07
N GLY A 366 -14.46 12.71 15.60
CA GLY A 366 -14.24 13.31 16.91
C GLY A 366 -14.66 12.40 18.08
N ILE A 367 -14.77 13.00 19.27
CA ILE A 367 -15.02 12.25 20.51
C ILE A 367 -16.40 11.59 20.54
N LEU A 368 -17.39 12.17 19.86
CA LEU A 368 -18.76 11.63 19.80
C LEU A 368 -18.80 10.34 18.97
N GLY A 369 -18.16 10.34 17.80
CA GLY A 369 -18.03 9.14 16.97
C GLY A 369 -17.27 8.04 17.69
N LEU A 370 -16.13 8.38 18.31
CA LEU A 370 -15.36 7.42 19.11
C LEU A 370 -16.20 6.85 20.27
N ALA A 371 -16.91 7.69 21.01
CA ALA A 371 -17.76 7.26 22.12
C ALA A 371 -18.87 6.31 21.64
N SER A 372 -19.45 6.54 20.46
CA SER A 372 -20.46 5.67 19.88
C SER A 372 -19.91 4.28 19.52
N LEU A 373 -18.74 4.23 18.86
CA LEU A 373 -18.08 2.98 18.47
C LEU A 373 -17.63 2.19 19.71
N VAL A 374 -16.93 2.84 20.64
CA VAL A 374 -16.49 2.21 21.90
C VAL A 374 -17.69 1.75 22.71
N GLY A 375 -18.77 2.53 22.76
CA GLY A 375 -20.01 2.14 23.45
C GLY A 375 -20.64 0.87 22.86
N LEU A 376 -20.72 0.76 21.53
CA LEU A 376 -21.24 -0.44 20.85
C LEU A 376 -20.35 -1.66 21.10
N LEU A 377 -19.03 -1.50 20.95
CA LEU A 377 -18.06 -2.56 21.21
C LEU A 377 -18.11 -3.03 22.68
N ALA A 378 -18.14 -2.10 23.62
CA ALA A 378 -18.21 -2.40 25.05
C ALA A 378 -19.50 -3.14 25.39
N LEU A 379 -20.64 -2.71 24.84
CA LEU A 379 -21.93 -3.37 25.06
C LEU A 379 -21.93 -4.80 24.50
N ALA A 380 -21.39 -5.00 23.30
CA ALA A 380 -21.31 -6.33 22.67
C ALA A 380 -20.36 -7.26 23.42
N LEU A 381 -19.16 -6.79 23.79
CA LEU A 381 -18.18 -7.55 24.56
C LEU A 381 -18.71 -7.88 25.95
N TRP A 382 -19.40 -6.95 26.61
CA TRP A 382 -20.05 -7.19 27.89
C TRP A 382 -21.14 -8.27 27.79
N ASN A 383 -21.96 -8.22 26.74
CA ASN A 383 -23.00 -9.23 26.53
C ASN A 383 -22.39 -10.62 26.24
N GLY A 384 -21.37 -10.68 25.37
CA GLY A 384 -20.62 -11.89 25.09
C GLY A 384 -19.94 -12.46 26.34
N TRP A 385 -19.37 -11.60 27.18
CA TRP A 385 -18.78 -12.00 28.46
C TRP A 385 -19.84 -12.59 29.39
N ARG A 386 -21.00 -11.95 29.58
CA ARG A 386 -22.07 -12.48 30.43
C ARG A 386 -22.54 -13.87 29.99
N HIS A 387 -22.63 -14.11 28.69
CA HIS A 387 -23.10 -15.36 28.11
C HIS A 387 -21.97 -16.37 27.79
N ARG A 388 -20.71 -16.09 28.18
CA ARG A 388 -19.55 -16.94 27.86
C ARG A 388 -19.61 -18.35 28.45
N ASN A 389 -20.40 -18.55 29.51
CA ASN A 389 -20.58 -19.85 30.15
C ASN A 389 -21.79 -20.62 29.61
N CYS A 390 -22.62 -20.00 28.77
CA CYS A 390 -23.74 -20.67 28.12
C CYS A 390 -23.20 -21.67 27.09
N ARG A 391 -23.88 -22.80 26.87
CA ARG A 391 -23.44 -23.86 25.95
C ARG A 391 -23.42 -23.44 24.46
N GLY A 392 -23.84 -22.22 24.12
CA GLY A 392 -23.99 -21.70 22.76
C GLY A 392 -22.72 -21.09 22.14
N PRO A 393 -22.85 -20.46 20.95
CA PRO A 393 -21.74 -19.91 20.17
C PRO A 393 -21.16 -18.59 20.73
N HIS A 394 -21.83 -17.93 21.67
CA HIS A 394 -21.47 -16.58 22.16
C HIS A 394 -20.03 -16.48 22.68
N GLU A 395 -19.51 -17.51 23.33
CA GLU A 395 -18.10 -17.56 23.78
C GLU A 395 -17.10 -17.43 22.61
N ILE A 396 -17.40 -18.10 21.49
CA ILE A 396 -16.52 -18.14 20.31
C ILE A 396 -16.62 -16.83 19.54
N VAL A 397 -17.84 -16.29 19.38
CA VAL A 397 -18.05 -14.99 18.73
C VAL A 397 -17.46 -13.86 19.57
N PHE A 398 -17.52 -13.95 20.90
CA PHE A 398 -16.82 -13.03 21.81
C PHE A 398 -15.30 -13.08 21.58
N ALA A 399 -14.70 -14.27 21.53
CA ALA A 399 -13.28 -14.43 21.24
C ALA A 399 -12.93 -13.85 19.86
N GLY A 400 -13.78 -14.07 18.86
CA GLY A 400 -13.65 -13.50 17.52
C GLY A 400 -13.69 -11.97 17.52
N LEU A 401 -14.68 -11.35 18.17
CA LEU A 401 -14.77 -9.90 18.24
C LEU A 401 -13.57 -9.28 18.95
N ALA A 402 -13.15 -9.86 20.08
CA ALA A 402 -11.95 -9.41 20.80
C ALA A 402 -10.67 -9.54 19.95
N SER A 403 -10.53 -10.66 19.22
CA SER A 403 -9.43 -10.89 18.29
C SER A 403 -9.43 -9.87 17.14
N SER A 404 -10.61 -9.58 16.60
CA SER A 404 -10.81 -8.54 15.58
C SER A 404 -10.33 -7.20 16.10
N LEU A 405 -10.73 -6.83 17.31
CA LEU A 405 -10.41 -5.54 17.90
C LEU A 405 -8.90 -5.36 18.05
N ILE A 406 -8.17 -6.41 18.43
CA ILE A 406 -6.70 -6.43 18.49
C ILE A 406 -6.10 -6.18 17.10
N ALA A 407 -6.58 -6.91 16.08
CA ALA A 407 -6.06 -6.76 14.71
C ALA A 407 -6.35 -5.35 14.12
N HIS A 408 -7.54 -4.80 14.39
CA HIS A 408 -7.95 -3.46 13.97
C HIS A 408 -7.28 -2.32 14.77
N GLN A 409 -6.42 -2.61 15.74
CA GLN A 409 -5.49 -1.58 16.24
C GLN A 409 -4.37 -1.27 15.24
N PHE A 410 -4.19 -2.10 14.22
CA PHE A 410 -3.15 -1.98 13.19
C PHE A 410 -3.71 -1.95 11.76
N PHE A 411 -5.04 -1.86 11.63
CA PHE A 411 -5.78 -1.83 10.38
C PHE A 411 -7.05 -1.00 10.57
N VAL A 412 -7.50 -0.32 9.53
CA VAL A 412 -8.76 0.46 9.55
C VAL A 412 -9.86 -0.29 8.83
N LEU A 413 -11.10 0.16 8.98
CA LEU A 413 -12.24 -0.49 8.35
C LEU A 413 -12.29 -0.19 6.85
N GLU A 414 -12.62 -1.25 6.11
CA GLU A 414 -13.04 -1.26 4.71
C GLU A 414 -14.44 -1.88 4.67
N ALA A 415 -15.18 -1.74 3.56
CA ALA A 415 -16.57 -2.21 3.48
C ALA A 415 -16.76 -3.67 3.93
N THR A 416 -15.86 -4.58 3.53
CA THR A 416 -15.96 -6.01 3.90
C THR A 416 -15.68 -6.25 5.38
N THR A 417 -14.58 -5.71 5.91
CA THR A 417 -14.22 -5.90 7.32
C THR A 417 -15.21 -5.21 8.25
N ALA A 418 -15.79 -4.09 7.83
CA ALA A 418 -16.86 -3.41 8.54
C ALA A 418 -18.15 -4.25 8.60
N VAL A 419 -18.63 -4.78 7.47
CA VAL A 419 -19.83 -5.65 7.45
C VAL A 419 -19.68 -6.85 8.39
N TYR A 420 -18.52 -7.50 8.38
CA TYR A 420 -18.27 -8.69 9.21
C TYR A 420 -18.04 -8.34 10.68
N LEU A 421 -17.37 -7.22 10.98
CA LEU A 421 -17.24 -6.72 12.35
C LEU A 421 -18.61 -6.39 12.94
N TYR A 422 -19.43 -5.60 12.23
CA TYR A 422 -20.76 -5.21 12.68
C TYR A 422 -21.72 -6.40 12.75
N TYR A 423 -21.57 -7.41 11.88
CA TYR A 423 -22.29 -8.68 12.03
C TYR A 423 -21.91 -9.40 13.33
N GLY A 424 -20.62 -9.47 13.68
CA GLY A 424 -20.15 -10.02 14.95
C GLY A 424 -20.68 -9.26 16.17
N ILE A 425 -20.70 -7.92 16.11
CA ILE A 425 -21.32 -7.06 17.14
C ILE A 425 -22.82 -7.36 17.23
N ALA A 426 -23.52 -7.39 16.09
CA ALA A 426 -24.96 -7.68 16.05
C ALA A 426 -25.29 -9.05 16.63
N PHE A 427 -24.47 -10.07 16.35
CA PHE A 427 -24.62 -11.41 16.89
C PHE A 427 -24.48 -11.46 18.40
N LEU A 428 -23.54 -10.70 18.99
CA LEU A 428 -23.38 -10.65 20.45
C LEU A 428 -24.45 -9.79 21.13
N LEU A 429 -25.01 -8.81 20.44
CA LEU A 429 -26.13 -8.01 20.93
C LEU A 429 -27.49 -8.69 20.74
N ALA A 430 -27.55 -9.73 19.91
CA ALA A 430 -28.76 -10.48 19.65
C ALA A 430 -29.23 -11.22 20.90
N ASP A 431 -30.42 -10.83 21.38
CA ASP A 431 -31.06 -11.38 22.58
C ASP A 431 -32.58 -11.25 22.39
N PRO A 432 -33.38 -12.30 22.64
CA PRO A 432 -34.84 -12.18 22.60
C PRO A 432 -35.39 -11.03 23.45
N SER A 433 -34.73 -10.68 24.56
CA SER A 433 -35.09 -9.55 25.41
C SER A 433 -34.76 -8.17 24.83
N ALA A 434 -33.97 -8.11 23.75
CA ALA A 434 -33.62 -6.87 23.07
C ALA A 434 -34.71 -6.38 22.10
N VAL A 435 -35.65 -7.24 21.70
CA VAL A 435 -36.73 -6.89 20.76
C VAL A 435 -38.10 -7.12 21.37
N GLY A 436 -38.98 -6.12 21.22
CA GLY A 436 -40.38 -6.25 21.59
C GLY A 436 -41.20 -7.04 20.56
N PRO A 437 -42.49 -7.31 20.86
CA PRO A 437 -43.40 -7.94 19.93
C PRO A 437 -43.45 -7.17 18.60
N VAL A 438 -43.76 -7.87 17.49
CA VAL A 438 -43.90 -7.23 16.17
C VAL A 438 -44.93 -6.12 16.28
N SER A 439 -44.57 -4.90 15.87
CA SER A 439 -45.52 -3.79 15.78
C SER A 439 -46.62 -4.17 14.79
N ARG A 440 -47.86 -4.34 15.27
CA ARG A 440 -49.05 -4.51 14.42
C ARG A 440 -49.50 -3.21 13.75
N LYS A 441 -48.90 -2.06 14.09
CA LYS A 441 -49.22 -0.77 13.46
C LYS A 441 -48.80 -0.81 12.00
N ARG A 442 -49.78 -0.59 11.11
CA ARG A 442 -49.55 -0.43 9.67
C ARG A 442 -48.70 0.82 9.46
N GLU A 443 -47.71 0.72 8.57
CA GLU A 443 -46.87 1.87 8.22
C GLU A 443 -47.73 2.97 7.59
N THR A 444 -47.46 4.21 7.99
CA THR A 444 -48.14 5.38 7.42
C THR A 444 -47.64 5.63 6.00
N ALA A 445 -48.40 6.41 5.21
CA ALA A 445 -47.95 6.82 3.88
C ALA A 445 -46.62 7.59 3.94
N ILE A 446 -46.46 8.48 4.92
CA ILE A 446 -45.23 9.28 5.11
C ILE A 446 -44.03 8.38 5.39
N GLU A 447 -44.17 7.36 6.24
CA GLU A 447 -43.08 6.44 6.55
C GLU A 447 -42.61 5.65 5.33
N ARG A 448 -43.55 5.16 4.51
CA ARG A 448 -43.22 4.46 3.26
C ARG A 448 -42.53 5.38 2.26
N ILE A 449 -42.98 6.64 2.18
CA ILE A 449 -42.33 7.67 1.36
C ILE A 449 -40.90 7.89 1.85
N CYS A 450 -40.67 8.10 3.15
CA CYS A 450 -39.32 8.29 3.70
C CYS A 450 -38.40 7.08 3.46
N GLN A 451 -38.90 5.85 3.60
CA GLN A 451 -38.14 4.64 3.28
C GLN A 451 -37.79 4.57 1.79
N ALA A 452 -38.75 4.87 0.91
CA ALA A 452 -38.54 4.90 -0.54
C ALA A 452 -37.52 5.97 -0.95
N TRP A 453 -37.55 7.15 -0.31
CA TRP A 453 -36.55 8.20 -0.51
C TRP A 453 -35.17 7.76 -0.04
N ALA A 454 -35.06 7.18 1.16
CA ALA A 454 -33.79 6.67 1.68
C ALA A 454 -33.20 5.60 0.75
N ALA A 455 -34.03 4.65 0.29
CA ALA A 455 -33.63 3.63 -0.67
C ALA A 455 -33.23 4.26 -2.03
N GLY A 456 -34.00 5.22 -2.52
CA GLY A 456 -33.73 5.94 -3.76
C GLY A 456 -32.40 6.68 -3.75
N LEU A 457 -32.07 7.39 -2.67
CA LEU A 457 -30.79 8.09 -2.51
C LEU A 457 -29.61 7.12 -2.54
N LEU A 458 -29.71 5.98 -1.86
CA LEU A 458 -28.68 4.94 -1.88
C LEU A 458 -28.49 4.34 -3.29
N LEU A 459 -29.58 4.10 -4.02
CA LEU A 459 -29.54 3.55 -5.38
C LEU A 459 -29.02 4.56 -6.41
N VAL A 460 -29.39 5.83 -6.29
CA VAL A 460 -28.87 6.90 -7.14
C VAL A 460 -27.38 7.06 -6.94
N PHE A 461 -26.92 7.13 -5.69
CA PHE A 461 -25.49 7.19 -5.39
C PHE A 461 -24.72 5.97 -5.93
N ALA A 462 -25.28 4.77 -5.76
CA ALA A 462 -24.68 3.56 -6.31
C ALA A 462 -24.62 3.60 -7.85
N LEU A 463 -25.67 4.07 -8.52
CA LEU A 463 -25.70 4.20 -9.98
C LEU A 463 -24.65 5.22 -10.46
N GLU A 464 -24.63 6.40 -9.87
CA GLU A 464 -23.65 7.46 -10.15
C GLU A 464 -22.22 6.96 -10.04
N MET A 465 -21.91 6.30 -8.90
CA MET A 465 -20.60 5.73 -8.65
C MET A 465 -20.24 4.63 -9.67
N ALA A 466 -21.17 3.71 -9.97
CA ALA A 466 -20.94 2.63 -10.92
C ALA A 466 -20.68 3.14 -12.35
N VAL A 467 -21.47 4.12 -12.80
CA VAL A 467 -21.34 4.71 -14.14
C VAL A 467 -20.05 5.52 -14.25
N ALA A 468 -19.73 6.34 -13.24
CA ALA A 468 -18.51 7.13 -13.22
C ALA A 468 -17.26 6.24 -13.25
N ASP A 469 -17.21 5.22 -12.39
CA ASP A 469 -16.08 4.29 -12.31
C ASP A 469 -15.90 3.46 -13.59
N ARG A 470 -17.00 3.03 -14.22
CA ARG A 470 -16.96 2.33 -15.51
C ARG A 470 -16.39 3.22 -16.61
N HIS A 471 -16.74 4.51 -16.61
CA HIS A 471 -16.20 5.45 -17.59
C HIS A 471 -14.73 5.77 -17.34
N PHE A 472 -14.26 5.84 -16.09
CA PHE A 472 -12.83 5.93 -15.79
C PHE A 472 -12.06 4.70 -16.29
N GLU A 473 -12.60 3.49 -16.09
CA GLU A 473 -11.98 2.27 -16.60
C GLU A 473 -11.94 2.23 -18.13
N ARG A 474 -13.02 2.66 -18.80
CA ARG A 474 -13.01 2.80 -20.28
C ARG A 474 -11.98 3.82 -20.73
N ALA A 475 -11.85 4.94 -20.02
CA ALA A 475 -10.84 5.95 -20.31
C ALA A 475 -9.42 5.38 -20.19
N ARG A 476 -9.15 4.52 -19.18
CA ARG A 476 -7.91 3.74 -19.05
C ARG A 476 -7.67 2.83 -20.26
N GLN A 477 -8.66 1.99 -20.58
CA GLN A 477 -8.59 1.04 -21.69
C GLN A 477 -8.37 1.74 -23.04
N ASP A 478 -8.96 2.92 -23.22
CA ASP A 478 -8.75 3.74 -24.41
C ASP A 478 -7.33 4.33 -24.45
N LEU A 479 -6.76 4.77 -23.33
CA LEU A 479 -5.35 5.22 -23.28
C LEU A 479 -4.38 4.07 -23.57
N ASP A 480 -4.61 2.90 -22.97
CA ASP A 480 -3.80 1.70 -23.20
C ASP A 480 -3.84 1.28 -24.68
N ALA A 481 -4.98 1.45 -25.34
CA ALA A 481 -5.16 1.20 -26.77
C ALA A 481 -4.80 2.38 -27.68
N GLY A 482 -4.28 3.49 -27.14
CA GLY A 482 -3.90 4.68 -27.90
C GLY A 482 -5.06 5.50 -28.48
N ARG A 483 -6.32 5.26 -28.08
CA ARG A 483 -7.52 5.98 -28.52
C ARG A 483 -7.78 7.24 -27.67
N VAL A 484 -6.92 8.24 -27.80
CA VAL A 484 -6.95 9.45 -26.94
C VAL A 484 -8.30 10.19 -26.98
N ALA A 485 -8.89 10.41 -28.16
CA ALA A 485 -10.17 11.12 -28.27
C ALA A 485 -11.33 10.39 -27.56
N ALA A 486 -11.37 9.05 -27.67
CA ALA A 486 -12.36 8.24 -26.96
C ALA A 486 -12.13 8.29 -25.44
N SER A 487 -10.87 8.30 -25.01
CA SER A 487 -10.50 8.45 -23.61
C SER A 487 -10.99 9.78 -23.02
N LEU A 488 -10.76 10.89 -23.71
CA LEU A 488 -11.22 12.23 -23.28
C LEU A 488 -12.76 12.27 -23.15
N ALA A 489 -13.47 11.70 -24.12
CA ALA A 489 -14.92 11.60 -24.06
C ALA A 489 -15.42 10.75 -22.88
N ASN A 490 -14.72 9.65 -22.57
CA ASN A 490 -15.04 8.81 -21.41
C ASN A 490 -14.70 9.51 -20.09
N TYR A 491 -13.59 10.25 -20.00
CA TYR A 491 -13.24 11.06 -18.84
C TYR A 491 -14.30 12.12 -18.53
N GLU A 492 -14.76 12.87 -19.54
CA GLU A 492 -15.80 13.88 -19.36
C GLU A 492 -17.15 13.26 -18.95
N LYS A 493 -17.49 12.08 -19.47
CA LYS A 493 -18.67 11.32 -18.99
C LYS A 493 -18.50 10.88 -17.53
N ALA A 494 -17.33 10.39 -17.15
CA ALA A 494 -17.05 9.99 -15.78
C ALA A 494 -17.27 11.14 -14.81
N ARG A 495 -16.77 12.34 -15.14
CA ARG A 495 -16.93 13.55 -14.34
C ARG A 495 -18.37 14.00 -14.16
N ARG A 496 -19.19 13.90 -15.21
CA ARG A 496 -20.61 14.30 -15.16
C ARG A 496 -21.45 13.39 -14.26
N TRP A 497 -21.10 12.11 -14.21
CA TRP A 497 -21.79 11.10 -13.39
C TRP A 497 -21.22 10.96 -11.99
N ALA A 498 -20.04 11.50 -11.73
CA ALA A 498 -19.35 11.33 -10.47
C ALA A 498 -20.17 11.93 -9.30
N PRO A 499 -20.52 11.14 -8.26
CA PRO A 499 -21.17 11.67 -7.08
C PRO A 499 -20.22 12.64 -6.33
N PRO A 500 -20.72 13.46 -5.38
CA PRO A 500 -19.90 14.44 -4.67
C PRO A 500 -18.63 13.81 -4.08
N GLY A 501 -17.46 14.36 -4.43
CA GLY A 501 -16.17 13.90 -3.92
C GLY A 501 -15.56 12.70 -4.66
N PHE A 502 -16.31 12.01 -5.51
CA PHE A 502 -15.78 10.92 -6.33
C PHE A 502 -14.95 11.49 -7.49
N ASN A 503 -13.65 11.22 -7.55
CA ASN A 503 -12.83 11.67 -8.67
C ASN A 503 -11.52 10.87 -8.81
N SER A 504 -11.05 10.74 -10.06
CA SER A 504 -9.75 10.13 -10.41
C SER A 504 -8.94 11.05 -11.33
N SER A 505 -9.13 12.36 -11.21
CA SER A 505 -8.57 13.35 -12.14
C SER A 505 -7.04 13.43 -12.09
N LEU A 506 -6.43 13.27 -10.90
CA LEU A 506 -4.97 13.21 -10.79
C LEU A 506 -4.40 11.99 -11.53
N TRP A 507 -4.99 10.81 -11.31
CA TRP A 507 -4.62 9.59 -12.03
C TRP A 507 -4.78 9.79 -13.55
N TYR A 508 -5.91 10.34 -13.99
CA TYR A 508 -6.19 10.55 -15.40
C TYR A 508 -5.19 11.52 -16.05
N SER A 509 -4.88 12.63 -15.40
CA SER A 509 -3.88 13.61 -15.89
C SER A 509 -2.50 12.97 -16.07
N ARG A 510 -2.06 12.15 -15.10
CA ARG A 510 -0.79 11.39 -15.20
C ARG A 510 -0.82 10.34 -16.30
N ALA A 511 -1.92 9.60 -16.43
CA ALA A 511 -2.07 8.58 -17.46
C ALA A 511 -2.12 9.19 -18.87
N LEU A 512 -2.80 10.32 -19.02
CA LEU A 512 -2.87 11.07 -20.27
C LEU A 512 -1.51 11.66 -20.63
N LEU A 513 -0.79 12.26 -19.68
CA LEU A 513 0.58 12.75 -19.88
C LEU A 513 1.52 11.62 -20.34
N ALA A 514 1.51 10.48 -19.64
CA ALA A 514 2.36 9.35 -20.01
C ALA A 514 2.04 8.81 -21.42
N THR A 515 0.75 8.82 -21.79
CA THR A 515 0.32 8.43 -23.14
C THR A 515 0.74 9.46 -24.19
N ALA A 516 0.59 10.74 -23.89
CA ALA A 516 1.03 11.84 -24.76
C ALA A 516 2.54 11.80 -24.98
N GLN A 517 3.33 11.51 -23.95
CA GLN A 517 4.78 11.34 -24.05
C GLN A 517 5.16 10.17 -24.97
N ARG A 518 4.53 9.00 -24.80
CA ARG A 518 4.78 7.83 -25.67
C ARG A 518 4.44 8.09 -27.14
N ARG A 519 3.49 8.98 -27.40
CA ARG A 519 3.01 9.33 -28.75
C ARG A 519 3.65 10.59 -29.32
N ASN A 520 4.51 11.27 -28.54
CA ASN A 520 5.05 12.59 -28.87
C ASN A 520 3.96 13.66 -29.15
N GLU A 521 2.83 13.57 -28.45
CA GLU A 521 1.64 14.43 -28.60
C GLU A 521 1.46 15.40 -27.42
N VAL A 522 2.49 15.59 -26.58
CA VAL A 522 2.41 16.40 -25.36
C VAL A 522 1.90 17.81 -25.68
N GLN A 523 2.48 18.49 -26.68
CA GLN A 523 2.08 19.86 -27.05
C GLN A 523 0.61 19.98 -27.44
N VAL A 524 0.05 18.96 -28.10
CA VAL A 524 -1.35 18.94 -28.52
C VAL A 524 -2.28 18.69 -27.33
N LEU A 525 -1.86 17.86 -26.38
CA LEU A 525 -2.70 17.40 -25.27
C LEU A 525 -2.51 18.19 -23.96
N ILE A 526 -1.53 19.10 -23.90
CA ILE A 526 -1.26 19.98 -22.75
C ILE A 526 -2.53 20.64 -22.19
N PRO A 527 -3.45 21.21 -22.99
CA PRO A 527 -4.66 21.82 -22.45
C PRO A 527 -5.52 20.85 -21.63
N GLU A 528 -5.72 19.63 -22.12
CA GLU A 528 -6.52 18.61 -21.43
C GLU A 528 -5.78 17.98 -20.24
N ILE A 529 -4.46 17.82 -20.34
CA ILE A 529 -3.60 17.39 -19.23
C ILE A 529 -3.65 18.41 -18.10
N SER A 530 -3.50 19.70 -18.41
CA SER A 530 -3.58 20.82 -17.47
C SER A 530 -4.98 20.92 -16.85
N ARG A 531 -6.04 20.76 -17.65
CA ARG A 531 -7.42 20.79 -17.15
C ARG A 531 -7.68 19.68 -16.13
N SER A 532 -7.35 18.44 -16.46
CA SER A 532 -7.49 17.31 -15.55
C SER A 532 -6.59 17.41 -14.31
N ALA A 533 -5.39 18.01 -14.44
CA ALA A 533 -4.53 18.32 -13.29
C ALA A 533 -5.17 19.35 -12.34
N TRP A 534 -5.76 20.43 -12.88
CA TRP A 534 -6.49 21.43 -12.09
C TRP A 534 -7.71 20.84 -11.39
N ASP A 535 -8.45 19.97 -12.07
CA ASP A 535 -9.56 19.24 -11.45
C ASP A 535 -9.07 18.36 -10.29
N GLY A 536 -7.92 17.70 -10.47
CA GLY A 536 -7.23 16.97 -9.41
C GLY A 536 -6.83 17.88 -8.24
N TYR A 537 -6.21 19.02 -8.48
CA TYR A 537 -5.79 19.95 -7.40
C TYR A 537 -6.97 20.41 -6.53
N ARG A 538 -8.14 20.62 -7.15
CA ARG A 538 -9.35 21.08 -6.45
C ARG A 538 -10.04 19.99 -5.64
N SER A 539 -10.03 18.75 -6.13
CA SER A 539 -10.94 17.71 -5.64
C SER A 539 -10.29 16.38 -5.23
N ALA A 540 -9.03 16.13 -5.59
CA ALA A 540 -8.35 14.89 -5.26
C ALA A 540 -8.26 14.68 -3.74
N GLU A 541 -8.24 13.41 -3.34
CA GLU A 541 -8.01 13.04 -1.95
C GLU A 541 -6.60 13.38 -1.46
N ASP A 542 -5.61 13.27 -2.34
CA ASP A 542 -4.20 13.58 -2.13
C ASP A 542 -3.82 14.92 -2.77
N ARG A 543 -4.50 15.99 -2.35
CA ARG A 543 -4.35 17.34 -2.92
C ARG A 543 -2.90 17.83 -3.04
N HIS A 544 -2.01 17.45 -2.13
CA HIS A 544 -0.59 17.80 -2.20
C HIS A 544 0.11 17.14 -3.39
N ASN A 545 -0.18 15.88 -3.72
CA ASN A 545 0.32 15.21 -4.92
C ASN A 545 -0.25 15.84 -6.20
N ALA A 546 -1.53 16.21 -6.18
CA ALA A 546 -2.16 16.88 -7.31
C ALA A 546 -1.59 18.28 -7.55
N CYS A 547 -1.34 19.02 -6.47
CA CYS A 547 -0.64 20.31 -6.48
C CYS A 547 0.77 20.17 -7.06
N TYR A 548 1.53 19.18 -6.58
CA TYR A 548 2.88 18.92 -7.07
C TYR A 548 2.89 18.57 -8.56
N HIS A 549 1.97 17.70 -9.01
CA HIS A 549 1.82 17.35 -10.42
C HIS A 549 1.55 18.59 -11.29
N LEU A 550 0.67 19.50 -10.83
CA LEU A 550 0.38 20.74 -11.51
C LEU A 550 1.61 21.67 -11.60
N ALA A 551 2.40 21.78 -10.53
CA ALA A 551 3.65 22.53 -10.55
C ALA A 551 4.64 21.97 -11.59
N MET A 552 4.80 20.65 -11.64
CA MET A 552 5.69 20.00 -12.61
C MET A 552 5.23 20.23 -14.05
N LEU A 553 3.92 20.25 -14.30
CA LEU A 553 3.37 20.57 -15.62
C LEU A 553 3.71 22.00 -16.05
N TYR A 554 3.51 23.00 -15.18
CA TYR A 554 3.91 24.38 -15.49
C TYR A 554 5.42 24.53 -15.71
N GLY A 555 6.23 23.82 -14.91
CA GLY A 555 7.68 23.78 -15.10
C GLY A 555 8.06 23.25 -16.48
N SER A 556 7.44 22.14 -16.91
CA SER A 556 7.68 21.54 -18.23
C SER A 556 7.20 22.41 -19.40
N GLN A 557 6.29 23.35 -19.17
CA GLN A 557 5.79 24.29 -20.17
C GLN A 557 6.66 25.55 -20.31
N GLY A 558 7.80 25.62 -19.60
CA GLY A 558 8.65 26.80 -19.60
C GLY A 558 8.07 27.95 -18.78
N GLU A 559 7.22 27.66 -17.79
CA GLU A 559 6.64 28.65 -16.88
C GLU A 559 7.17 28.51 -15.43
N PRO A 560 8.50 28.65 -15.19
CA PRO A 560 9.11 28.41 -13.88
C PRO A 560 8.56 29.31 -12.77
N ASN A 561 8.16 30.55 -13.09
CA ASN A 561 7.53 31.45 -12.11
C ASN A 561 6.16 30.92 -11.63
N ARG A 562 5.35 30.36 -12.55
CA ARG A 562 4.06 29.76 -12.17
C ARG A 562 4.27 28.45 -11.41
N ALA A 563 5.23 27.62 -11.84
CA ALA A 563 5.61 26.41 -11.14
C ALA A 563 6.04 26.70 -9.69
N LEU A 564 6.88 27.71 -9.48
CA LEU A 564 7.32 28.14 -8.16
C LEU A 564 6.16 28.67 -7.29
N ALA A 565 5.23 29.43 -7.87
CA ALA A 565 4.04 29.90 -7.16
C ALA A 565 3.18 28.72 -6.66
N ILE A 566 2.94 27.72 -7.51
CA ILE A 566 2.20 26.51 -7.13
C ILE A 566 2.99 25.69 -6.11
N LEU A 567 4.31 25.52 -6.25
CA LEU A 567 5.13 24.82 -5.25
C LEU A 567 5.03 25.46 -3.86
N ARG A 568 4.99 26.79 -3.77
CA ARG A 568 4.77 27.51 -2.51
C ARG A 568 3.40 27.18 -1.90
N GLU A 569 2.35 27.06 -2.72
CA GLU A 569 1.04 26.58 -2.26
C GLU A 569 1.09 25.12 -1.80
N CYS A 570 1.81 24.25 -2.52
CA CYS A 570 1.95 22.84 -2.16
C CYS A 570 2.62 22.65 -0.80
N VAL A 571 3.59 23.51 -0.46
CA VAL A 571 4.26 23.50 0.85
C VAL A 571 3.25 23.72 1.99
N ALA A 572 2.20 24.52 1.79
CA ALA A 572 1.14 24.68 2.80
C ALA A 572 0.25 23.44 2.96
N LEU A 573 0.24 22.53 1.97
CA LEU A 573 -0.47 21.25 2.03
C LEU A 573 0.37 20.14 2.64
N ALA A 574 1.68 20.09 2.36
CA ALA A 574 2.61 19.09 2.87
C ALA A 574 3.96 19.72 3.27
N PRO A 575 4.04 20.41 4.43
CA PRO A 575 5.18 21.26 4.80
C PRO A 575 6.46 20.50 5.14
N ARG A 576 6.41 19.17 5.21
CA ARG A 576 7.58 18.34 5.55
C ARG A 576 7.92 17.35 4.43
N TRP A 577 7.34 17.52 3.25
CA TRP A 577 7.63 16.69 2.11
C TRP A 577 8.80 17.27 1.30
N TYR A 578 9.97 16.65 1.42
CA TYR A 578 11.23 17.14 0.86
C TYR A 578 11.18 17.39 -0.66
N VAL A 579 10.36 16.63 -1.40
CA VAL A 579 10.21 16.74 -2.86
C VAL A 579 9.78 18.13 -3.29
N LEU A 580 8.94 18.80 -2.51
CA LEU A 580 8.46 20.16 -2.80
C LEU A 580 9.59 21.18 -2.72
N TYR A 581 10.39 21.09 -1.66
CA TYR A 581 11.55 21.97 -1.42
C TYR A 581 12.65 21.74 -2.43
N TRP A 582 12.92 20.46 -2.76
CA TRP A 582 13.85 20.11 -3.81
C TRP A 582 13.44 20.73 -5.15
N SER A 583 12.18 20.54 -5.55
CA SER A 583 11.67 21.07 -6.81
C SER A 583 11.69 22.59 -6.83
N ALA A 584 11.39 23.25 -5.70
CA ALA A 584 11.47 24.70 -5.57
C ALA A 584 12.90 25.22 -5.69
N ALA A 585 13.88 24.54 -5.06
CA ALA A 585 15.28 24.89 -5.15
C ALA A 585 15.81 24.80 -6.59
N VAL A 586 15.49 23.72 -7.31
CA VAL A 586 15.85 23.56 -8.72
C VAL A 586 15.20 24.65 -9.59
N THR A 587 13.92 24.95 -9.34
CA THR A 587 13.20 26.00 -10.08
C THR A 587 13.81 27.38 -9.84
N LEU A 588 14.12 27.74 -8.59
CA LEU A 588 14.77 29.00 -8.23
C LEU A 588 16.18 29.12 -8.80
N GLN A 589 16.93 28.02 -8.83
CA GLN A 589 18.25 27.98 -9.47
C GLN A 589 18.12 28.30 -10.98
N SER A 590 17.14 27.73 -11.67
CA SER A 590 16.88 28.03 -13.09
C SER A 590 16.45 29.48 -13.35
N LEU A 591 15.89 30.14 -12.33
CA LEU A 591 15.48 31.55 -12.37
C LEU A 591 16.62 32.52 -11.99
N GLY A 592 17.80 32.01 -11.61
CA GLY A 592 18.92 32.85 -11.18
C GLY A 592 18.76 33.45 -9.78
N ASP A 593 18.00 32.81 -8.88
CA ASP A 593 17.81 33.23 -7.48
C ASP A 593 18.48 32.24 -6.51
N PRO A 594 19.83 32.21 -6.44
CA PRO A 594 20.57 31.24 -5.64
C PRO A 594 20.35 31.40 -4.13
N ALA A 595 20.03 32.62 -3.66
CA ALA A 595 19.80 32.89 -2.24
C ALA A 595 18.54 32.18 -1.72
N HIS A 596 17.41 32.29 -2.43
CA HIS A 596 16.21 31.55 -2.06
C HIS A 596 16.31 30.06 -2.41
N ALA A 597 17.03 29.71 -3.49
CA ALA A 597 17.29 28.31 -3.83
C ALA A 597 18.04 27.60 -2.69
N GLU A 598 19.00 28.27 -2.04
CA GLU A 598 19.76 27.69 -0.92
C GLU A 598 18.84 27.40 0.27
N GLN A 599 17.95 28.33 0.61
CA GLN A 599 16.97 28.14 1.69
C GLN A 599 16.10 26.91 1.44
N MET A 600 15.59 26.75 0.23
CA MET A 600 14.79 25.58 -0.14
C MET A 600 15.62 24.29 -0.14
N ALA A 601 16.87 24.32 -0.61
CA ALA A 601 17.75 23.16 -0.63
C ALA A 601 18.11 22.68 0.79
N VAL A 602 18.31 23.60 1.75
CA VAL A 602 18.52 23.27 3.17
C VAL A 602 17.30 22.52 3.74
N GLN A 603 16.08 22.99 3.45
CA GLN A 603 14.86 22.31 3.91
C GLN A 603 14.67 20.95 3.24
N ALA A 604 15.02 20.82 1.96
CA ALA A 604 15.01 19.53 1.28
C ALA A 604 15.94 18.52 1.97
N VAL A 605 17.17 18.92 2.30
CA VAL A 605 18.10 18.08 3.08
C VAL A 605 17.52 17.72 4.44
N GLU A 606 16.95 18.70 5.15
CA GLU A 606 16.37 18.51 6.50
C GLU A 606 15.26 17.47 6.52
N PHE A 607 14.44 17.35 5.47
CA PHE A 607 13.30 16.42 5.43
C PHE A 607 13.53 15.13 4.62
N SER A 608 14.62 15.06 3.86
CA SER A 608 14.94 13.92 2.98
C SER A 608 15.51 12.69 3.71
N GLY A 609 15.77 12.79 5.01
CA GLY A 609 16.40 11.73 5.79
C GLY A 609 17.91 11.59 5.55
N LYS A 610 18.55 10.67 6.27
CA LYS A 610 20.03 10.56 6.37
C LYS A 610 20.75 9.94 5.17
N HIS A 611 20.05 9.58 4.08
CA HIS A 611 20.60 8.70 3.03
C HIS A 611 20.31 9.16 1.59
N ARG A 612 20.21 10.48 1.35
CA ARG A 612 19.95 11.02 0.00
C ARG A 612 21.06 11.97 -0.46
N PRO A 613 22.15 11.44 -1.04
CA PRO A 613 23.28 12.25 -1.48
C PRO A 613 22.89 13.30 -2.52
N GLU A 614 21.82 13.06 -3.30
CA GLU A 614 21.31 14.00 -4.31
C GLU A 614 20.89 15.33 -3.70
N MET A 615 20.31 15.31 -2.48
CA MET A 615 19.87 16.53 -1.80
C MET A 615 21.06 17.36 -1.32
N THR A 616 22.11 16.70 -0.82
CA THR A 616 23.35 17.36 -0.42
C THR A 616 24.12 17.90 -1.63
N GLN A 617 24.15 17.15 -2.73
CA GLN A 617 24.75 17.60 -4.00
C GLN A 617 24.05 18.85 -4.54
N LEU A 618 22.72 18.88 -4.53
CA LEU A 618 21.95 20.07 -4.89
C LEU A 618 22.34 21.27 -4.03
N LEU A 619 22.35 21.11 -2.70
CA LEU A 619 22.70 22.20 -1.78
C LEU A 619 24.10 22.75 -2.06
N ASN A 620 25.07 21.86 -2.30
CA ASN A 620 26.43 22.27 -2.65
C ASN A 620 26.48 22.99 -4.01
N SER A 621 25.70 22.54 -5.00
CA SER A 621 25.61 23.19 -6.31
C SER A 621 25.03 24.61 -6.20
N VAL A 622 24.00 24.80 -5.39
CA VAL A 622 23.39 26.12 -5.19
C VAL A 622 24.36 27.05 -4.47
N ARG A 623 25.03 26.57 -3.41
CA ARG A 623 26.06 27.34 -2.69
C ARG A 623 27.23 27.76 -3.57
N SER A 624 27.61 26.93 -4.54
CA SER A 624 28.66 27.28 -5.50
C SER A 624 28.25 28.38 -6.48
N GLN A 625 26.95 28.65 -6.61
CA GLN A 625 26.38 29.67 -7.49
C GLN A 625 25.95 30.94 -6.76
N THR A 626 25.84 30.94 -5.41
CA THR A 626 25.55 32.14 -4.61
C THR A 626 26.78 33.05 -4.57
N PRO A 627 26.80 34.20 -5.29
CA PRO A 627 27.93 35.13 -5.18
C PRO A 627 27.85 35.85 -3.83
N GLY A 628 29.01 36.24 -3.27
CA GLY A 628 29.04 37.21 -2.17
C GLY A 628 28.26 38.49 -2.52
N PRO A 629 27.83 39.30 -1.54
CA PRO A 629 26.88 40.39 -1.76
C PRO A 629 27.46 41.43 -2.73
N GLY A 630 27.01 41.40 -3.98
CA GLY A 630 27.38 42.37 -5.01
C GLY A 630 27.60 41.79 -6.40
N SER A 631 26.53 41.40 -7.09
CA SER A 631 26.39 41.56 -8.56
C SER A 631 25.06 40.99 -9.01
N ARG A 632 24.07 41.89 -9.21
CA ARG A 632 22.89 41.58 -10.02
C ARG A 632 23.31 41.62 -11.48
N THR A 633 23.08 40.54 -12.21
CA THR A 633 22.94 40.59 -13.66
C THR A 633 21.57 40.00 -14.02
N GLU A 634 20.85 40.71 -14.89
CA GLU A 634 19.50 40.36 -15.37
C GLU A 634 19.52 39.16 -16.34
N PRO A 635 18.38 38.45 -16.51
CA PRO A 635 18.35 37.13 -17.10
C PRO A 635 18.25 37.15 -18.63
N ALA A 636 19.03 36.30 -19.28
CA ALA A 636 18.79 35.87 -20.66
C ALA A 636 17.82 34.68 -20.66
N THR A 637 16.74 34.80 -21.43
CA THR A 637 15.80 33.72 -21.74
C THR A 637 16.37 32.86 -22.86
N SER A 638 16.60 31.57 -22.57
CA SER A 638 16.79 30.54 -23.60
C SER A 638 16.43 29.17 -22.99
N PRO A 639 15.78 28.24 -23.73
CA PRO A 639 15.69 26.85 -23.28
C PRO A 639 17.12 26.34 -23.05
N GLY A 640 17.40 25.94 -21.81
CA GLY A 640 18.74 25.50 -21.43
C GLY A 640 19.15 24.31 -22.29
N ILE A 641 20.16 24.50 -23.13
CA ILE A 641 20.80 23.40 -23.86
C ILE A 641 21.29 22.39 -22.81
N PRO A 642 21.06 21.08 -22.96
CA PRO A 642 21.62 20.10 -22.04
C PRO A 642 23.14 20.25 -21.98
N VAL A 643 23.70 20.38 -20.78
CA VAL A 643 25.15 20.53 -20.57
C VAL A 643 25.63 19.43 -19.67
N ILE A 644 26.52 18.58 -20.17
CA ILE A 644 27.28 17.64 -19.34
C ILE A 644 28.34 18.44 -18.59
N ALA A 645 28.33 18.38 -17.26
CA ALA A 645 29.29 19.10 -16.44
C ALA A 645 30.71 18.57 -16.65
N GLN A 646 31.72 19.43 -16.48
CA GLN A 646 33.12 19.03 -16.58
C GLN A 646 33.45 17.94 -15.55
N GLY A 647 33.91 16.78 -16.02
CA GLY A 647 34.15 15.60 -15.19
C GLY A 647 32.87 14.93 -14.67
N GLY A 648 31.71 15.25 -15.25
CA GLY A 648 30.40 14.83 -14.79
C GLY A 648 30.00 13.40 -15.18
N ILE A 649 30.85 12.61 -15.82
CA ILE A 649 30.54 11.20 -16.14
C ILE A 649 31.42 10.29 -15.29
N ALA A 650 30.78 9.47 -14.46
CA ALA A 650 31.45 8.55 -13.57
C ALA A 650 30.56 7.34 -13.25
N GLU A 651 31.16 6.25 -12.77
CA GLU A 651 30.39 5.13 -12.22
C GLU A 651 29.73 5.50 -10.86
N PRO A 652 28.54 4.96 -10.53
CA PRO A 652 27.70 5.48 -9.45
C PRO A 652 28.13 5.10 -8.02
N TRP A 653 29.08 4.19 -7.83
CA TRP A 653 29.41 3.68 -6.49
C TRP A 653 30.51 4.47 -5.81
N THR A 654 31.61 4.73 -6.53
CA THR A 654 32.78 5.44 -6.02
C THR A 654 33.09 6.72 -6.78
N TYR A 655 32.28 7.06 -7.79
CA TYR A 655 32.44 8.22 -8.66
C TYR A 655 33.76 8.20 -9.44
N THR A 656 34.27 7.00 -9.76
CA THR A 656 35.45 6.86 -10.62
C THR A 656 35.11 7.33 -12.03
N LYS A 657 35.89 8.29 -12.54
CA LYS A 657 35.71 8.86 -13.88
C LYS A 657 36.10 7.84 -14.95
N GLY A 658 35.32 7.81 -16.03
CA GLY A 658 35.51 6.91 -17.15
C GLY A 658 34.24 6.12 -17.45
N ILE A 659 34.27 5.36 -18.53
CA ILE A 659 33.18 4.46 -18.92
C ILE A 659 33.76 3.11 -19.35
N SER A 660 32.95 2.05 -19.31
CA SER A 660 33.31 0.75 -19.86
C SER A 660 32.06 0.07 -20.44
N PRO A 661 32.15 -0.70 -21.54
CA PRO A 661 30.99 -1.36 -22.14
C PRO A 661 30.22 -2.19 -21.12
N GLY A 662 28.89 -2.05 -21.12
CA GLY A 662 28.02 -2.75 -20.17
C GLY A 662 28.12 -2.28 -18.72
N THR A 663 28.70 -1.10 -18.45
CA THR A 663 28.77 -0.52 -17.09
C THR A 663 27.70 0.55 -16.89
N TRP A 664 27.13 0.64 -15.69
CA TRP A 664 26.28 1.77 -15.33
C TRP A 664 27.12 3.00 -15.04
N VAL A 665 26.74 4.14 -15.63
CA VAL A 665 27.37 5.44 -15.39
C VAL A 665 26.33 6.49 -15.09
N SER A 666 26.67 7.40 -14.19
CA SER A 666 25.91 8.62 -13.89
C SER A 666 26.53 9.78 -14.67
N ILE A 667 25.69 10.49 -15.40
CA ILE A 667 26.02 11.71 -16.13
C ILE A 667 25.39 12.87 -15.38
N TYR A 668 26.24 13.75 -14.84
CA TYR A 668 25.87 14.96 -14.11
C TYR A 668 25.98 16.19 -15.02
N GLY A 669 25.07 17.13 -14.82
CA GLY A 669 24.97 18.28 -15.71
C GLY A 669 23.84 19.24 -15.37
N PHE A 670 23.51 20.08 -16.35
CA PHE A 670 22.41 21.04 -16.28
C PHE A 670 21.45 20.78 -17.45
N HIS A 671 20.15 20.95 -17.21
CA HIS A 671 19.09 20.77 -18.21
C HIS A 671 19.10 19.40 -18.90
N LEU A 672 19.58 18.35 -18.22
CA LEU A 672 19.74 17.01 -18.81
C LEU A 672 18.40 16.31 -19.08
N ALA A 673 17.36 16.65 -18.32
CA ALA A 673 16.00 16.14 -18.48
C ALA A 673 14.98 17.21 -18.08
N PRO A 674 13.75 17.18 -18.62
CA PRO A 674 12.69 18.10 -18.24
C PRO A 674 12.04 17.72 -16.90
N VAL A 675 12.08 16.44 -16.52
CA VAL A 675 11.47 15.89 -15.31
C VAL A 675 12.32 14.80 -14.71
N THR A 676 12.10 14.50 -13.42
CA THR A 676 12.68 13.32 -12.79
C THR A 676 11.83 12.10 -13.07
N GLN A 677 12.43 11.05 -13.62
CA GLN A 677 11.75 9.78 -13.88
C GLN A 677 12.69 8.61 -13.64
N ASN A 678 12.18 7.57 -12.97
CA ASN A 678 12.80 6.27 -12.86
C ASN A 678 12.24 5.34 -13.96
N TRP A 679 13.08 4.44 -14.44
CA TRP A 679 12.61 3.32 -15.24
C TRP A 679 11.83 2.32 -14.40
N SER A 680 10.76 1.76 -14.97
CA SER A 680 9.97 0.65 -14.39
C SER A 680 9.66 -0.38 -15.50
N PRO A 681 10.58 -1.34 -15.77
CA PRO A 681 10.37 -2.33 -16.82
C PRO A 681 9.42 -3.45 -16.44
N LEU A 682 8.74 -3.98 -17.45
CA LEU A 682 8.17 -5.32 -17.44
C LEU A 682 9.28 -6.36 -17.69
N GLN A 683 9.08 -7.59 -17.20
CA GLN A 683 10.01 -8.71 -17.40
C GLN A 683 10.18 -9.01 -18.90
N ASP A 684 11.40 -9.36 -19.33
CA ASP A 684 11.78 -9.66 -20.73
C ASP A 684 11.53 -8.53 -21.75
N SER A 685 11.32 -7.30 -21.29
CA SER A 685 11.19 -6.13 -22.16
C SER A 685 12.55 -5.58 -22.59
N PRO A 686 12.64 -4.93 -23.77
CA PRO A 686 13.83 -4.18 -24.16
C PRO A 686 14.14 -3.10 -23.12
N LEU A 687 15.43 -2.86 -22.87
CA LEU A 687 15.83 -1.77 -21.99
C LEU A 687 15.53 -0.44 -22.70
N PRO A 688 14.87 0.53 -22.05
CA PRO A 688 14.47 1.76 -22.72
C PRO A 688 15.69 2.63 -22.99
N THR A 689 15.89 2.99 -24.25
CA THR A 689 16.93 3.95 -24.67
C THR A 689 16.45 5.40 -24.60
N THR A 690 15.17 5.59 -24.25
CA THR A 690 14.56 6.92 -24.06
C THR A 690 13.73 6.91 -22.79
N LEU A 691 13.92 7.91 -21.94
CA LEU A 691 13.17 8.09 -20.69
C LEU A 691 12.86 9.58 -20.51
N ALA A 692 11.59 9.93 -20.29
CA ALA A 692 11.14 11.33 -20.19
C ALA A 692 11.63 12.26 -21.33
N GLY A 693 11.65 11.78 -22.58
CA GLY A 693 12.14 12.57 -23.72
C GLY A 693 13.66 12.71 -23.79
N VAL A 694 14.40 12.08 -22.87
CA VAL A 694 15.87 12.07 -22.85
C VAL A 694 16.40 10.83 -23.57
N THR A 695 17.40 11.02 -24.41
CA THR A 695 18.22 9.95 -25.02
C THR A 695 19.69 10.28 -24.82
N VAL A 696 20.49 9.29 -24.43
CA VAL A 696 21.94 9.45 -24.32
C VAL A 696 22.61 8.62 -25.40
N LEU A 697 23.54 9.23 -26.12
CA LEU A 697 24.27 8.62 -27.22
C LEU A 697 25.75 8.47 -26.84
N PHE A 698 26.32 7.29 -27.09
CA PHE A 698 27.76 7.01 -27.04
C PHE A 698 28.22 6.72 -28.47
N ASP A 699 29.02 7.61 -29.05
CA ASP A 699 29.41 7.56 -30.48
C ASP A 699 28.21 7.35 -31.44
N GLY A 700 27.06 7.93 -31.09
CA GLY A 700 25.82 7.83 -31.85
C GLY A 700 24.94 6.62 -31.53
N ALA A 701 25.41 5.65 -30.72
CA ALA A 701 24.61 4.52 -30.25
C ALA A 701 23.79 4.91 -29.01
N ALA A 702 22.49 4.61 -29.01
CA ALA A 702 21.61 4.94 -27.88
C ALA A 702 21.83 4.01 -26.69
N ALA A 703 21.99 4.60 -25.51
CA ALA A 703 22.19 3.87 -24.27
C ALA A 703 20.87 3.61 -23.54
N PRO A 704 20.69 2.42 -22.96
CA PRO A 704 19.62 2.18 -22.01
C PRO A 704 19.68 3.12 -20.81
N ILE A 705 18.52 3.61 -20.36
CA ILE A 705 18.38 4.64 -19.33
C ILE A 705 17.57 4.08 -18.16
N SER A 706 18.13 4.15 -16.95
CA SER A 706 17.42 3.74 -15.72
C SER A 706 16.85 4.91 -14.93
N TYR A 707 17.42 6.09 -15.09
CA TYR A 707 17.05 7.28 -14.34
C TYR A 707 17.32 8.55 -15.14
N VAL A 708 16.43 9.51 -15.07
CA VAL A 708 16.62 10.88 -15.56
C VAL A 708 16.17 11.88 -14.51
N SER A 709 16.84 13.02 -14.47
CA SER A 709 16.44 14.24 -13.78
C SER A 709 17.11 15.44 -14.45
N PRO A 710 16.69 16.68 -14.15
CA PRO A 710 17.33 17.87 -14.71
C PRO A 710 18.84 17.96 -14.48
N ALA A 711 19.36 17.29 -13.44
CA ALA A 711 20.76 17.36 -13.03
C ALA A 711 21.55 16.06 -13.23
N MET A 712 20.87 14.93 -13.47
CA MET A 712 21.54 13.63 -13.52
C MET A 712 20.79 12.63 -14.41
N VAL A 713 21.54 11.84 -15.19
CA VAL A 713 21.01 10.71 -15.95
C VAL A 713 21.84 9.48 -15.66
N ASN A 714 21.21 8.34 -15.34
CA ASN A 714 21.91 7.06 -15.21
C ASN A 714 21.65 6.21 -16.44
N VAL A 715 22.74 5.78 -17.08
CA VAL A 715 22.70 5.01 -18.33
C VAL A 715 23.60 3.79 -18.26
N LEU A 716 23.20 2.74 -18.96
CA LEU A 716 24.02 1.56 -19.19
C LEU A 716 24.81 1.80 -20.48
N VAL A 717 26.13 1.80 -20.39
CA VAL A 717 26.99 1.98 -21.57
C VAL A 717 26.73 0.83 -22.56
N PRO A 718 26.40 1.11 -23.83
CA PRO A 718 26.09 0.06 -24.82
C PRO A 718 27.21 -0.98 -24.95
N ALA A 719 26.84 -2.25 -25.10
CA ALA A 719 27.80 -3.36 -25.23
C ALA A 719 28.78 -3.19 -26.42
N GLN A 720 28.34 -2.51 -27.47
CA GLN A 720 29.10 -2.23 -28.70
C GLN A 720 30.03 -1.01 -28.59
N THR A 721 30.10 -0.34 -27.43
CA THR A 721 30.98 0.82 -27.24
C THR A 721 32.45 0.37 -27.36
N GLY A 722 33.24 1.05 -28.21
CA GLY A 722 34.65 0.74 -28.41
C GLY A 722 35.55 1.25 -27.28
N GLU A 723 36.74 0.65 -27.15
CA GLU A 723 37.80 1.19 -26.28
C GLU A 723 38.44 2.45 -26.88
N GLY A 724 38.88 3.38 -26.04
CA GLY A 724 39.48 4.64 -26.46
C GLY A 724 38.54 5.83 -26.27
N ARG A 725 38.75 6.91 -27.03
CA ARG A 725 37.98 8.15 -26.86
C ARG A 725 36.58 8.01 -27.46
N VAL A 726 35.56 8.19 -26.61
CA VAL A 726 34.13 8.11 -26.94
C VAL A 726 33.48 9.47 -26.73
N TRP A 727 32.56 9.85 -27.60
CA TRP A 727 31.80 11.08 -27.52
C TRP A 727 30.41 10.81 -26.97
N VAL A 728 30.11 11.40 -25.81
CA VAL A 728 28.82 11.29 -25.15
C VAL A 728 27.98 12.52 -25.46
N THR A 729 26.75 12.31 -25.91
CA THR A 729 25.79 13.40 -26.13
C THR A 729 24.50 13.09 -25.39
N VAL A 730 23.97 14.08 -24.67
CA VAL A 730 22.63 14.00 -24.08
C VAL A 730 21.68 14.79 -24.97
N ALA A 731 20.64 14.14 -25.47
CA ALA A 731 19.52 14.76 -26.16
C ALA A 731 18.34 14.83 -25.20
N SER A 732 17.78 16.02 -24.99
CA SER A 732 16.61 16.26 -24.14
C SER A 732 15.61 17.10 -24.92
N GLU A 733 14.38 16.62 -25.09
CA GLU A 733 13.31 17.33 -25.80
C GLU A 733 13.73 17.79 -27.22
N GLY A 734 14.52 16.98 -27.92
CA GLY A 734 15.01 17.27 -29.28
C GLY A 734 16.23 18.21 -29.35
N VAL A 735 16.68 18.79 -28.24
CA VAL A 735 17.90 19.61 -28.15
C VAL A 735 19.07 18.75 -27.71
N ARG A 736 20.21 18.84 -28.40
CA ARG A 736 21.42 18.06 -28.08
C ARG A 736 22.44 18.90 -27.33
N SER A 737 23.11 18.29 -26.36
CA SER A 737 24.30 18.83 -25.74
C SER A 737 25.45 18.96 -26.75
N ALA A 738 26.46 19.76 -26.40
CA ALA A 738 27.77 19.60 -27.02
C ALA A 738 28.29 18.16 -26.77
N PRO A 739 28.99 17.53 -27.72
CA PRO A 739 29.64 16.23 -27.50
C PRO A 739 30.68 16.35 -26.38
N TYR A 740 30.57 15.48 -25.38
CA TYR A 740 31.50 15.41 -24.26
C TYR A 740 32.47 14.25 -24.46
N PRO A 741 33.79 14.50 -24.56
CA PRO A 741 34.78 13.43 -24.70
C PRO A 741 34.98 12.71 -23.37
N ILE A 742 34.97 11.39 -23.41
CA ILE A 742 35.38 10.54 -22.29
C ILE A 742 36.15 9.33 -22.78
N ASP A 743 37.09 8.86 -21.98
CA ASP A 743 37.85 7.66 -22.32
C ASP A 743 37.07 6.43 -21.84
N SER A 744 36.81 5.51 -22.77
CA SER A 744 36.26 4.19 -22.52
C SER A 744 37.38 3.18 -22.36
N THR A 745 37.32 2.40 -21.29
CA THR A 745 38.29 1.35 -20.99
C THR A 745 37.63 -0.03 -21.02
N ARG A 746 38.45 -1.05 -21.25
CA ARG A 746 38.01 -2.45 -21.20
C ARG A 746 37.44 -2.88 -19.84
N TYR A 747 38.00 -2.30 -18.77
CA TYR A 747 37.63 -2.60 -17.39
C TYR A 747 37.50 -1.27 -16.62
N LEU A 748 36.39 -1.09 -15.93
CA LEU A 748 36.16 -0.01 -14.97
C LEU A 748 35.49 -0.60 -13.71
N PRO A 749 36.19 -1.49 -12.99
CA PRO A 749 35.57 -2.26 -11.93
C PRO A 749 35.20 -1.37 -10.75
N ALA A 750 33.96 -1.50 -10.27
CA ALA A 750 33.53 -0.84 -9.04
C ALA A 750 32.65 -1.79 -8.22
N ILE A 751 32.90 -1.83 -6.90
CA ILE A 751 32.18 -2.68 -5.97
C ILE A 751 31.01 -1.86 -5.42
N TYR A 752 29.83 -2.48 -5.32
CA TYR A 752 28.68 -1.87 -4.65
C TYR A 752 29.03 -1.55 -3.19
N CYS A 753 28.94 -0.27 -2.84
CA CYS A 753 29.31 0.24 -1.53
C CYS A 753 28.50 1.48 -1.17
N ASN A 754 28.40 1.76 0.12
CA ASN A 754 27.75 2.94 0.66
C ASN A 754 28.77 3.87 1.30
N ALA A 755 28.63 5.18 1.10
CA ALA A 755 29.50 6.17 1.73
C ALA A 755 29.20 6.28 3.24
N ALA A 756 30.25 6.34 4.07
CA ALA A 756 30.12 6.69 5.48
C ALA A 756 29.86 8.19 5.66
N ALA A 757 29.01 8.55 6.61
CA ALA A 757 28.68 9.95 6.90
C ALA A 757 29.88 10.70 7.54
N GLY A 758 30.21 11.89 7.03
CA GLY A 758 31.04 12.88 7.73
C GLY A 758 32.56 12.76 7.61
N GLY A 759 33.10 11.91 6.73
CA GLY A 759 34.55 11.78 6.50
C GLY A 759 35.01 12.39 5.16
N LEU A 760 36.09 13.17 5.18
CA LEU A 760 36.87 13.56 4.00
C LEU A 760 38.32 13.08 4.17
N PRO A 761 38.88 12.28 3.23
CA PRO A 761 38.24 11.75 2.03
C PRO A 761 37.11 10.77 2.34
N ALA A 762 36.16 10.63 1.40
CA ALA A 762 35.03 9.73 1.54
C ALA A 762 35.50 8.29 1.70
N ARG A 763 35.02 7.60 2.74
CA ARG A 763 35.22 6.16 2.93
C ARG A 763 33.94 5.45 2.55
N PHE A 764 34.07 4.40 1.75
CA PHE A 764 32.96 3.60 1.29
C PHE A 764 33.01 2.21 1.93
N TYR A 765 31.85 1.68 2.29
CA TYR A 765 31.74 0.39 2.96
C TYR A 765 30.90 -0.57 2.14
N VAL A 766 31.47 -1.74 1.88
CA VAL A 766 30.83 -2.81 1.13
C VAL A 766 29.80 -3.52 2.01
N THR A 767 28.64 -3.79 1.42
CA THR A 767 27.64 -4.68 1.98
C THR A 767 27.65 -5.97 1.16
N ALA A 768 28.28 -7.00 1.70
CA ALA A 768 28.33 -8.33 1.11
C ALA A 768 27.05 -9.12 1.45
N VAL A 769 26.84 -10.24 0.78
CA VAL A 769 25.71 -11.14 1.03
C VAL A 769 26.21 -12.53 1.37
N ASP A 770 25.65 -13.14 2.40
CA ASP A 770 25.81 -14.55 2.68
C ASP A 770 25.06 -15.36 1.59
N PRO A 771 25.75 -16.15 0.76
CA PRO A 771 25.13 -16.84 -0.37
C PRO A 771 24.15 -17.94 0.06
N LEU A 772 24.21 -18.40 1.31
CA LEU A 772 23.35 -19.45 1.84
C LEU A 772 22.10 -18.88 2.49
N THR A 773 22.26 -17.83 3.30
CA THR A 773 21.14 -17.25 4.07
C THR A 773 20.51 -16.04 3.40
N GLY A 774 21.24 -15.37 2.50
CA GLY A 774 20.87 -14.08 1.93
C GLY A 774 21.07 -12.91 2.91
N ASP A 775 21.73 -13.12 4.04
CA ASP A 775 21.97 -12.08 5.04
C ASP A 775 22.98 -11.06 4.52
N TYR A 776 22.73 -9.78 4.81
CA TYR A 776 23.68 -8.71 4.54
C TYR A 776 24.80 -8.71 5.58
N LEU A 777 26.04 -8.73 5.12
CA LEU A 777 27.26 -8.76 5.92
C LEU A 777 28.08 -7.49 5.67
N GLY A 778 28.66 -6.91 6.72
CA GLY A 778 29.43 -5.67 6.60
C GLY A 778 29.36 -4.84 7.87
N THR A 779 29.27 -3.52 7.77
CA THR A 779 29.08 -2.65 8.94
C THR A 779 27.66 -2.11 9.06
N ALA A 780 27.04 -2.36 10.22
CA ALA A 780 25.74 -1.81 10.57
C ALA A 780 25.76 -0.29 10.81
N SER A 781 26.95 0.32 10.96
CA SER A 781 27.08 1.77 11.11
C SER A 781 26.79 2.53 9.80
N VAL A 782 26.97 1.88 8.65
CA VAL A 782 26.75 2.46 7.32
C VAL A 782 25.50 1.86 6.66
N ASP A 783 25.27 0.56 6.77
CA ASP A 783 24.07 -0.09 6.26
C ASP A 783 23.29 -0.82 7.36
N LYS A 784 22.13 -0.28 7.74
CA LYS A 784 21.27 -0.82 8.79
C LYS A 784 20.69 -2.21 8.47
N ARG A 785 20.75 -2.66 7.22
CA ARG A 785 20.31 -4.00 6.80
C ARG A 785 21.29 -5.08 7.24
N VAL A 786 22.55 -4.72 7.52
CA VAL A 786 23.62 -5.62 7.93
C VAL A 786 23.24 -6.35 9.22
N LYS A 787 23.30 -7.68 9.20
CA LYS A 787 23.01 -8.55 10.34
C LYS A 787 24.22 -8.78 11.24
N ARG A 788 25.40 -8.85 10.65
CA ARG A 788 26.67 -9.08 11.32
C ARG A 788 27.83 -8.62 10.44
N THR A 789 29.00 -8.43 11.05
CA THR A 789 30.25 -8.27 10.31
C THR A 789 30.65 -9.56 9.59
N VAL A 790 31.47 -9.41 8.55
CA VAL A 790 32.07 -10.54 7.84
C VAL A 790 33.08 -11.22 8.76
N ARG A 791 33.10 -12.55 8.78
CA ARG A 791 34.04 -13.34 9.58
C ARG A 791 35.12 -13.93 8.66
N PRO A 792 36.37 -14.06 9.14
CA PRO A 792 37.33 -14.93 8.48
C PRO A 792 36.74 -16.34 8.32
N GLY A 793 36.83 -16.90 7.12
CA GLY A 793 36.24 -18.19 6.74
C GLY A 793 34.87 -18.10 6.06
N ASP A 794 34.17 -16.96 6.13
CA ASP A 794 32.88 -16.78 5.44
C ASP A 794 33.04 -16.94 3.93
N THR A 795 32.04 -17.54 3.27
CA THR A 795 31.85 -17.38 1.82
C THR A 795 30.86 -16.24 1.62
N ILE A 796 31.22 -15.25 0.80
CA ILE A 796 30.41 -14.05 0.60
C ILE A 796 30.26 -13.72 -0.89
N ASP A 797 29.10 -13.18 -1.25
CA ASP A 797 28.84 -12.56 -2.54
C ASP A 797 29.02 -11.05 -2.45
N LEU A 798 29.87 -10.51 -3.33
CA LEU A 798 30.05 -9.09 -3.59
C LEU A 798 29.32 -8.74 -4.90
N PHE A 799 28.71 -7.56 -4.95
CA PHE A 799 28.12 -7.05 -6.19
C PHE A 799 29.02 -5.98 -6.79
N ALA A 800 29.19 -5.99 -8.10
CA ALA A 800 30.09 -5.10 -8.81
C ALA A 800 29.56 -4.73 -10.20
N ILE A 801 30.17 -3.72 -10.82
CA ILE A 801 29.93 -3.27 -12.20
C ILE A 801 31.29 -3.18 -12.92
N GLY A 802 31.28 -3.15 -14.25
CA GLY A 802 32.49 -2.87 -15.06
C GLY A 802 33.61 -3.91 -15.01
N LEU A 803 33.26 -5.19 -14.84
CA LEU A 803 34.23 -6.31 -14.82
C LEU A 803 34.70 -6.74 -16.21
N GLY A 804 34.15 -6.16 -17.28
CA GLY A 804 34.53 -6.45 -18.66
C GLY A 804 33.75 -7.60 -19.32
N PRO A 805 34.25 -8.18 -20.42
CA PRO A 805 33.48 -9.12 -21.25
C PRO A 805 33.09 -10.41 -20.52
N THR A 806 32.00 -11.03 -20.99
CA THR A 806 31.50 -12.31 -20.53
C THR A 806 31.58 -13.39 -21.62
N GLU A 807 31.51 -14.66 -21.22
CA GLU A 807 31.32 -15.79 -22.14
C GLU A 807 30.02 -16.55 -21.82
N PRO A 808 29.05 -16.59 -22.77
CA PRO A 808 29.00 -15.84 -24.03
C PRO A 808 28.87 -14.31 -23.82
N PRO A 809 29.10 -13.47 -24.86
CA PRO A 809 29.01 -12.03 -24.75
C PRO A 809 27.64 -11.55 -24.23
N PHE A 810 27.65 -10.52 -23.38
CA PHE A 810 26.44 -9.90 -22.86
C PHE A 810 25.78 -8.97 -23.89
N SER A 811 24.48 -8.75 -23.75
CA SER A 811 23.73 -7.72 -24.48
C SER A 811 23.20 -6.68 -23.51
N THR A 812 23.17 -5.42 -23.96
CA THR A 812 22.57 -4.29 -23.25
C THR A 812 21.19 -3.91 -23.78
N ASP A 813 20.60 -4.69 -24.69
CA ASP A 813 19.35 -4.29 -25.35
C ASP A 813 18.11 -4.91 -24.67
N THR A 814 18.31 -5.98 -23.91
CA THR A 814 17.24 -6.75 -23.26
C THR A 814 17.55 -7.06 -21.81
N LEU A 815 16.51 -7.18 -21.00
CA LEU A 815 16.59 -7.61 -19.60
C LEU A 815 16.95 -9.11 -19.55
N LEU A 816 18.23 -9.44 -19.54
CA LEU A 816 18.73 -10.82 -19.51
C LEU A 816 18.45 -11.51 -18.16
N ASN A 817 17.94 -12.75 -18.18
CA ASN A 817 17.70 -13.59 -16.99
C ASN A 817 18.73 -14.72 -16.79
N LYS A 818 19.82 -14.72 -17.56
CA LYS A 818 20.86 -15.76 -17.54
C LYS A 818 22.15 -15.23 -16.93
N THR A 819 22.83 -16.10 -16.19
CA THR A 819 24.16 -15.81 -15.66
C THR A 819 25.22 -16.00 -16.75
N LEU A 820 26.05 -14.98 -16.98
CA LEU A 820 27.15 -15.04 -17.96
C LEU A 820 28.48 -14.94 -17.22
N ARG A 821 29.36 -15.92 -17.41
CA ARG A 821 30.65 -15.95 -16.69
C ARG A 821 31.53 -14.78 -17.16
N VAL A 822 32.22 -14.12 -16.24
CA VAL A 822 33.24 -13.12 -16.62
C VAL A 822 34.38 -13.83 -17.36
N ALA A 823 34.74 -13.32 -18.55
CA ALA A 823 35.70 -13.96 -19.45
C ALA A 823 37.16 -13.82 -18.99
N THR A 824 37.43 -12.83 -18.12
CA THR A 824 38.77 -12.50 -17.64
C THR A 824 38.93 -12.87 -16.17
N ASP A 825 40.04 -13.53 -15.84
CA ASP A 825 40.43 -13.76 -14.45
C ASP A 825 40.93 -12.47 -13.79
N PHE A 826 40.55 -12.27 -12.52
CA PHE A 826 40.99 -11.14 -11.70
C PHE A 826 41.17 -11.59 -10.24
N LYS A 827 41.80 -10.74 -9.43
CA LYS A 827 41.97 -10.96 -7.99
C LYS A 827 41.11 -10.00 -7.18
N VAL A 828 40.63 -10.46 -6.02
CA VAL A 828 40.06 -9.60 -4.99
C VAL A 828 41.13 -9.38 -3.94
N LEU A 829 41.59 -8.14 -3.82
CA LEU A 829 42.50 -7.71 -2.76
C LEU A 829 41.65 -7.37 -1.54
N LEU A 830 41.90 -8.03 -0.41
CA LEU A 830 41.24 -7.77 0.87
C LEU A 830 42.30 -7.62 1.96
N GLY A 831 42.53 -6.39 2.40
CA GLY A 831 43.67 -6.06 3.27
C GLY A 831 44.99 -6.34 2.53
N SER A 832 45.86 -7.13 3.16
CA SER A 832 47.12 -7.60 2.58
C SER A 832 47.00 -8.89 1.77
N VAL A 833 45.78 -9.47 1.66
CA VAL A 833 45.57 -10.79 1.05
C VAL A 833 44.99 -10.66 -0.36
N SER A 834 45.48 -11.48 -1.28
CA SER A 834 44.98 -11.58 -2.65
C SER A 834 44.18 -12.88 -2.82
N ILE A 835 42.91 -12.77 -3.21
CA ILE A 835 41.95 -13.87 -3.29
C ILE A 835 41.56 -14.09 -4.76
N SER A 836 41.57 -15.35 -5.21
CA SER A 836 40.94 -15.72 -6.48
C SER A 836 39.43 -15.91 -6.23
N PRO A 837 38.53 -15.22 -6.96
CA PRO A 837 37.10 -15.47 -6.87
C PRO A 837 36.75 -16.94 -7.12
N ALA A 838 35.86 -17.49 -6.30
CA ALA A 838 35.30 -18.82 -6.53
C ALA A 838 34.29 -18.79 -7.71
N PHE A 839 33.67 -17.64 -7.94
CA PHE A 839 32.71 -17.42 -9.00
C PHE A 839 32.63 -15.92 -9.33
N ALA A 840 32.51 -15.58 -10.61
CA ALA A 840 32.21 -14.22 -11.06
C ALA A 840 31.33 -14.29 -12.32
N ALA A 841 30.15 -13.69 -12.25
CA ALA A 841 29.22 -13.69 -13.38
C ALA A 841 28.39 -12.42 -13.44
N TRP A 842 28.02 -12.01 -14.65
CA TRP A 842 26.97 -11.07 -14.93
C TRP A 842 25.62 -11.70 -14.55
N VAL A 843 24.87 -11.03 -13.68
CA VAL A 843 23.60 -11.53 -13.11
C VAL A 843 22.39 -10.64 -13.46
N GLY A 844 22.62 -9.51 -14.10
CA GLY A 844 21.59 -8.58 -14.58
C GLY A 844 22.22 -7.41 -15.34
N PRO A 845 21.45 -6.54 -16.02
CA PRO A 845 22.01 -5.45 -16.83
C PRO A 845 23.04 -4.63 -16.06
N GLY A 846 24.30 -4.69 -16.50
CA GLY A 846 25.48 -4.07 -15.92
C GLY A 846 25.95 -4.58 -14.56
N LEU A 847 25.26 -5.55 -13.97
CA LEU A 847 25.50 -6.04 -12.61
C LEU A 847 26.19 -7.40 -12.62
N TYR A 848 27.28 -7.50 -11.88
CA TYR A 848 28.05 -8.71 -11.66
C TYR A 848 27.97 -9.15 -10.19
N GLN A 849 27.94 -10.45 -9.98
CA GLN A 849 28.13 -11.08 -8.69
C GLN A 849 29.51 -11.74 -8.64
N VAL A 850 30.26 -11.49 -7.57
CA VAL A 850 31.60 -12.03 -7.33
C VAL A 850 31.60 -12.75 -5.99
N ARG A 851 31.78 -14.07 -6.01
CA ARG A 851 31.85 -14.90 -4.81
C ARG A 851 33.29 -15.10 -4.39
N ILE A 852 33.59 -14.83 -3.12
CA ILE A 852 34.90 -15.11 -2.52
C ILE A 852 34.73 -15.90 -1.24
N GLN A 853 35.77 -16.67 -0.89
CA GLN A 853 35.97 -17.16 0.46
C GLN A 853 36.93 -16.24 1.18
N VAL A 854 36.52 -15.70 2.32
CA VAL A 854 37.34 -14.80 3.15
C VAL A 854 38.41 -15.64 3.86
N PRO A 855 39.71 -15.42 3.62
CA PRO A 855 40.75 -16.21 4.26
C PRO A 855 40.78 -16.04 5.78
N LEU A 856 41.18 -17.10 6.50
CA LEU A 856 41.33 -17.07 7.95
C LEU A 856 42.42 -16.10 8.43
N THR A 857 43.32 -15.68 7.54
CA THR A 857 44.46 -14.79 7.82
C THR A 857 44.15 -13.30 7.67
N VAL A 858 42.93 -12.94 7.26
CA VAL A 858 42.54 -11.53 7.12
C VAL A 858 42.39 -10.92 8.52
N SER A 859 43.04 -9.77 8.74
CA SER A 859 42.94 -9.06 10.01
C SER A 859 41.55 -8.48 10.23
N GLY A 860 41.13 -8.45 11.50
CA GLY A 860 39.88 -7.84 11.90
C GLY A 860 39.86 -6.31 11.70
N GLY A 861 38.66 -5.73 11.68
CA GLY A 861 38.44 -4.30 11.43
C GLY A 861 38.14 -3.97 9.97
N ASP A 862 38.24 -2.69 9.61
CA ASP A 862 37.94 -2.19 8.26
C ASP A 862 39.09 -2.49 7.30
N GLN A 863 38.95 -3.54 6.50
CA GLN A 863 39.97 -3.94 5.54
C GLN A 863 39.71 -3.29 4.17
N PRO A 864 40.72 -2.67 3.53
CA PRO A 864 40.55 -2.17 2.18
C PRO A 864 40.23 -3.33 1.24
N VAL A 865 39.26 -3.14 0.34
CA VAL A 865 38.86 -4.14 -0.64
C VAL A 865 38.87 -3.57 -2.05
N ALA A 866 39.47 -4.31 -2.99
CA ALA A 866 39.54 -3.90 -4.38
C ALA A 866 39.51 -5.09 -5.34
N LEU A 867 38.99 -4.88 -6.55
CA LEU A 867 39.07 -5.81 -7.66
C LEU A 867 40.28 -5.43 -8.53
N ASP A 868 41.17 -6.38 -8.80
CA ASP A 868 42.42 -6.15 -9.51
C ASP A 868 42.53 -7.05 -10.75
N PHE A 869 42.48 -6.41 -11.92
CA PHE A 869 42.64 -7.02 -13.24
C PHE A 869 44.08 -6.86 -13.76
N GLY A 870 45.03 -6.48 -12.89
CA GLY A 870 46.45 -6.27 -13.19
C GLY A 870 46.72 -4.94 -13.89
N ARG A 871 45.99 -4.62 -14.97
CA ARG A 871 46.07 -3.34 -15.70
C ARG A 871 45.00 -2.33 -15.31
N ALA A 872 44.00 -2.75 -14.54
CA ALA A 872 42.91 -1.91 -14.03
C ALA A 872 42.55 -2.38 -12.62
N ARG A 873 42.23 -1.43 -11.73
CA ARG A 873 41.85 -1.71 -10.35
C ARG A 873 40.67 -0.83 -9.94
N SER A 874 39.78 -1.37 -9.11
CA SER A 874 38.68 -0.58 -8.55
C SER A 874 39.17 0.52 -7.60
N ALA A 875 38.35 1.53 -7.35
CA ALA A 875 38.72 2.67 -6.53
C ALA A 875 39.27 2.29 -5.14
N SER A 876 40.20 3.09 -4.65
CA SER A 876 40.67 3.04 -3.27
C SER A 876 39.65 3.69 -2.32
N GLY A 877 39.81 3.50 -1.01
CA GLY A 877 38.88 4.04 -0.02
C GLY A 877 37.59 3.22 0.15
N VAL A 878 37.51 2.03 -0.46
CA VAL A 878 36.45 1.05 -0.28
C VAL A 878 36.90 0.01 0.76
N TYR A 879 36.06 -0.26 1.75
CA TYR A 879 36.37 -1.10 2.91
C TYR A 879 35.32 -2.19 3.10
N LEU A 880 35.76 -3.37 3.53
CA LEU A 880 34.91 -4.43 4.06
C LEU A 880 35.23 -4.62 5.55
N THR A 881 34.22 -4.49 6.40
CA THR A 881 34.39 -4.63 7.84
C THR A 881 34.41 -6.11 8.25
N ILE A 882 35.58 -6.56 8.71
CA ILE A 882 35.85 -7.91 9.20
C ILE A 882 35.71 -7.92 10.72
N GLN A 883 35.14 -8.98 11.27
CA GLN A 883 35.04 -9.19 12.71
C GLN A 883 36.46 -9.19 13.32
N PRO A 884 36.71 -8.38 14.37
CA PRO A 884 37.97 -8.33 15.11
C PRO A 884 38.53 -9.69 15.51
#